data_AF-A0A9D4TES2-F1
#
_entry.id   AF-A0A9D4TES2-F1
#
_cell.length_a   1.000
_cell.length_b   1.000
_cell.length_c   1.000
_cell.angle_alpha   90.00
_cell.angle_beta   90.00
_cell.angle_gamma   90.00
#
_symmetry.space_group_name_H-M   'P 1'
#
loop_
_entity.id
_entity.type
_entity.pdbx_description
1 polymer ?
#
loop_
_entity_poly.entity_id
_entity_poly.type
_entity_poly.pdbx_seq_one_letter_code
_entity_poly.pdbx_strand_id
1 'polypeptide(L)'
;MAKLYSITVDPDDFIPFTGTGEANFLGGVARKYGAPFELESCKAKFFEIYMSRYCRPGAGIGHKGARALVEACRAAGLKTAVASSADRVKVDANLAAADIPLDLFDAIVSADAFEHLKPSPDIFLAAARELGVDPSSCVVIEDAVAGVQAARSAGMRVIGVTTTLEPAAMQSAMPDWIQPDVQSITVADIKGLQSIEQQQQPQQPQQDKEQQQAQQSDDSIAVAATGGAAEPPAANGGGRRTQGWLDGMVQLPAGYRTSRRDLLKFASLGGAFGSLYVGVSRAQSLSYASPRALLNALFPQGQLPAKSGAPESGNGRVAAFKRYIADMEKRGGGQAVPEFPSGLDWFNAPPLRLSRELRGKVLVLDFWTYCCINCIHVLPDLAAIERKYSGAPVAVVGVHSAKFDNEKDSEAIRNAVLRYEISHPVVNDGNMTLWRGLGVSSWPTLAVVSPRGRVIAMLPGEGHRQDVDDILAAALEHYGESGQLDNTPVPSALEKDKDPLLAASPLRYPGKVASDLTAAGRLFVADSTNNRIVVTDAKGRFLEAIGCGAPGLVDGGYEEAALYRPQGVAYSLKRNVLYVADTENHALREVDLTNKTVKTLAGNGVKGGDYSGGASGSSQLLNSPWDVVLDSTERYVYVALAGQHQVWRYDTATGVAANFSGNGYERNQNSGGALTTSWAQPSGLSLAPDGQSLFVADSESSTVRRLDLATGGGQACVGGDPMFSDNLFRFGDKDGSGSDALLQHPLAVLARPDGKVIVADSYNHRLKELDPATNTIRTLAGSGTAGYRDGSGTTAQLSEPAGLAAGPGGTIIVCDTNNSRIRVWDPATQRLSTLELQGVPPPRRSPDGPPAGAAGAAVEPPPGAALVRASSAVAAASGELRLSIALPAGYHLTPGANSRFEAAVLGSTGGVQLQPGAGSLTEDSDGRAASAVVLFSRQAGSSDGSGLLRVLCKLYFCQLGDVCLFQEVCFDVPLAAAASDAASAVVPLSFALSARAPAVTLPGL
;
A
#
# COMPACT_ATOMS: atom_id res chain seq x y z
N MET A 1 28.14 -5.17 34.12
CA MET A 1 27.70 -3.90 34.74
C MET A 1 28.76 -3.33 35.67
N ALA A 2 29.00 -3.89 36.87
CA ALA A 2 29.95 -3.29 37.83
C ALA A 2 31.39 -3.08 37.32
N LYS A 3 31.98 -4.08 36.66
CA LYS A 3 33.32 -3.97 36.04
C LYS A 3 33.37 -3.12 34.77
N LEU A 4 32.24 -3.01 34.05
CA LEU A 4 32.18 -2.32 32.76
C LEU A 4 31.95 -0.81 32.94
N TYR A 5 31.22 -0.42 33.98
CA TYR A 5 30.76 0.96 34.19
C TYR A 5 31.12 1.53 35.56
N SER A 6 31.94 0.82 36.37
CA SER A 6 32.38 1.25 37.70
C SER A 6 31.22 1.59 38.66
N ILE A 7 30.13 0.84 38.59
CA ILE A 7 28.94 0.97 39.45
C ILE A 7 28.80 -0.22 40.41
N THR A 8 28.28 -0.02 41.60
CA THR A 8 27.91 -1.13 42.50
C THR A 8 26.44 -1.45 42.29
N VAL A 9 26.14 -2.68 41.87
CA VAL A 9 24.77 -3.16 41.57
C VAL A 9 24.42 -4.26 42.56
N ASP A 10 23.21 -4.22 43.10
CA ASP A 10 22.69 -5.24 44.00
C ASP A 10 21.99 -6.36 43.18
N PRO A 11 22.22 -7.66 43.46
CA PRO A 11 21.49 -8.73 42.81
C PRO A 11 19.96 -8.58 42.85
N ASP A 12 19.41 -8.01 43.92
CA ASP A 12 17.96 -7.84 44.08
C ASP A 12 17.37 -6.83 43.08
N ASP A 13 18.20 -5.97 42.48
CA ASP A 13 17.76 -5.00 41.46
C ASP A 13 17.27 -5.66 40.18
N PHE A 14 17.67 -6.90 39.93
CA PHE A 14 17.29 -7.68 38.76
C PHE A 14 15.92 -8.35 38.93
N ILE A 15 15.45 -8.53 40.18
CA ILE A 15 14.21 -9.26 40.48
C ILE A 15 13.01 -8.68 39.72
N PRO A 16 12.76 -7.34 39.70
CA PRO A 16 11.60 -6.78 38.99
C PRO A 16 11.59 -7.01 37.47
N PHE A 17 12.75 -7.29 36.88
CA PHE A 17 12.90 -7.50 35.44
C PHE A 17 13.01 -8.99 35.07
N THR A 18 12.92 -9.88 36.06
CA THR A 18 12.97 -11.34 35.82
C THR A 18 11.80 -11.78 34.94
N GLY A 19 12.10 -12.53 33.89
CA GLY A 19 11.10 -12.99 32.93
C GLY A 19 10.73 -12.00 31.82
N THR A 20 11.29 -10.79 31.80
CA THR A 20 10.97 -9.72 30.82
C THR A 20 11.89 -9.67 29.58
N GLY A 21 12.80 -10.64 29.47
CA GLY A 21 13.81 -10.78 28.40
C GLY A 21 15.10 -10.02 28.64
N GLU A 22 16.18 -10.42 27.95
CA GLU A 22 17.55 -9.95 28.24
C GLU A 22 17.71 -8.43 28.11
N ALA A 23 17.02 -7.81 27.16
CA ALA A 23 17.05 -6.37 26.94
C ALA A 23 16.52 -5.60 28.14
N ASN A 24 15.39 -6.05 28.71
CA ASN A 24 14.78 -5.42 29.87
C ASN A 24 15.43 -5.86 31.18
N PHE A 25 15.91 -7.10 31.27
CA PHE A 25 16.65 -7.61 32.43
C PHE A 25 17.96 -6.85 32.64
N LEU A 26 18.76 -6.67 31.59
CA LEU A 26 20.03 -5.95 31.66
C LEU A 26 19.82 -4.44 31.59
N GLY A 27 18.95 -3.98 30.70
CA GLY A 27 18.68 -2.56 30.45
C GLY A 27 17.86 -1.90 31.57
N GLY A 28 16.97 -2.63 32.24
CA GLY A 28 16.19 -2.13 33.37
C GLY A 28 17.08 -1.75 34.55
N VAL A 29 18.05 -2.60 34.89
CA VAL A 29 19.04 -2.31 35.93
C VAL A 29 20.01 -1.23 35.47
N ALA A 30 20.47 -1.26 34.22
CA ALA A 30 21.33 -0.19 33.68
C ALA A 30 20.65 1.19 33.76
N ARG A 31 19.36 1.28 33.42
CA ARG A 31 18.53 2.50 33.57
C ARG A 31 18.41 2.93 35.03
N LYS A 32 18.18 2.00 35.96
CA LYS A 32 18.11 2.29 37.40
C LYS A 32 19.36 3.01 37.90
N TYR A 33 20.53 2.65 37.37
CA TYR A 33 21.83 3.22 37.75
C TYR A 33 22.34 4.31 36.81
N GLY A 34 21.56 4.72 35.80
CA GLY A 34 21.98 5.71 34.80
C GLY A 34 23.21 5.29 33.98
N ALA A 35 23.47 3.99 33.86
CA ALA A 35 24.63 3.47 33.17
C ALA A 35 24.39 3.42 31.65
N PRO A 36 25.40 3.77 30.82
CA PRO A 36 25.28 3.63 29.37
C PRO A 36 25.06 2.15 29.02
N PHE A 37 24.02 1.88 28.24
CA PHE A 37 23.60 0.54 27.89
C PHE A 37 23.56 0.39 26.37
N GLU A 38 24.48 -0.39 25.83
CA GLU A 38 24.49 -0.80 24.43
C GLU A 38 24.06 -2.28 24.39
N LEU A 39 22.91 -2.53 23.78
CA LEU A 39 22.17 -3.77 23.93
C LEU A 39 22.96 -4.98 23.43
N GLU A 40 23.54 -4.88 22.23
CA GLU A 40 24.11 -6.04 21.54
C GLU A 40 25.43 -6.50 22.18
N SER A 41 26.31 -5.57 22.54
CA SER A 41 27.54 -5.91 23.27
C SER A 41 27.26 -6.43 24.68
N CYS A 42 26.26 -5.86 25.37
CA CYS A 42 25.87 -6.32 26.70
C CYS A 42 25.25 -7.72 26.66
N LYS A 43 24.39 -8.01 25.68
CA LYS A 43 23.81 -9.34 25.45
C LYS A 43 24.89 -10.36 25.07
N ALA A 44 25.77 -10.02 24.14
CA ALA A 44 26.88 -10.90 23.74
C ALA A 44 27.77 -11.29 24.93
N LYS A 45 28.14 -10.30 25.76
CA LYS A 45 28.95 -10.57 26.96
C LYS A 45 28.18 -11.35 28.03
N PHE A 46 26.87 -11.07 28.17
CA PHE A 46 26.00 -11.83 29.06
C PHE A 46 25.95 -13.30 28.66
N PHE A 47 25.72 -13.62 27.38
CA PHE A 47 25.69 -15.00 26.90
C PHE A 47 27.04 -15.71 27.02
N GLU A 48 28.15 -15.04 26.73
CA GLU A 48 29.50 -15.60 26.93
C GLU A 48 29.71 -16.04 28.38
N ILE A 49 29.35 -15.20 29.36
CA ILE A 49 29.47 -15.51 30.79
C ILE A 49 28.45 -16.57 31.21
N TYR A 50 27.22 -16.44 30.73
CA TYR A 50 26.11 -17.33 31.10
C TYR A 50 26.39 -18.76 30.63
N MET A 51 26.72 -18.94 29.35
CA MET A 51 27.01 -20.26 28.79
C MET A 51 28.24 -20.90 29.41
N SER A 52 29.32 -20.13 29.63
CA SER A 52 30.57 -20.66 30.19
C SER A 52 30.50 -21.08 31.66
N ARG A 53 29.61 -20.44 32.45
CA ARG A 53 29.44 -20.72 33.88
C ARG A 53 28.29 -21.68 34.18
N TYR A 54 27.19 -21.54 33.45
CA TYR A 54 25.90 -22.11 33.84
C TYR A 54 25.46 -23.23 32.88
N CYS A 55 25.70 -23.13 31.57
CA CYS A 55 25.19 -24.12 30.60
C CYS A 55 26.13 -25.32 30.35
N ARG A 56 26.83 -25.84 31.38
CA ARG A 56 27.68 -27.05 31.23
C ARG A 56 26.84 -28.33 31.40
N PRO A 57 27.13 -29.42 30.68
CA PRO A 57 26.46 -30.71 30.92
C PRO A 57 26.58 -31.12 32.39
N GLY A 58 25.46 -31.37 33.07
CA GLY A 58 25.43 -31.71 34.49
C GLY A 58 25.57 -30.52 35.46
N ALA A 59 25.46 -29.27 34.99
CA ALA A 59 25.51 -28.07 35.82
C ALA A 59 24.30 -27.91 36.78
N GLY A 60 23.31 -28.80 36.69
CA GLY A 60 22.13 -28.79 37.57
C GLY A 60 21.18 -27.62 37.32
N ILE A 61 21.19 -27.06 36.10
CA ILE A 61 20.34 -25.92 35.72
C ILE A 61 19.03 -26.45 35.17
N GLY A 62 17.95 -26.16 35.87
CA GLY A 62 16.60 -26.62 35.54
C GLY A 62 15.86 -27.03 36.80
N HIS A 63 14.54 -26.83 36.79
CA HIS A 63 13.69 -27.25 37.91
C HIS A 63 13.72 -28.77 38.02
N LYS A 64 14.02 -29.30 39.21
CA LYS A 64 13.97 -30.75 39.48
C LYS A 64 12.57 -31.25 39.14
N GLY A 65 12.49 -32.39 38.45
CA GLY A 65 11.22 -32.97 38.00
C GLY A 65 10.65 -32.41 36.70
N ALA A 66 11.19 -31.33 36.12
CA ALA A 66 10.66 -30.73 34.89
C ALA A 66 10.62 -31.71 33.70
N ARG A 67 11.71 -32.46 33.47
CA ARG A 67 11.75 -33.51 32.44
C ARG A 67 10.67 -34.57 32.65
N ALA A 68 10.61 -35.11 33.87
CA ALA A 68 9.67 -36.17 34.23
C ALA A 68 8.21 -35.70 34.08
N LEU A 69 7.93 -34.43 34.42
CA LEU A 69 6.61 -33.84 34.24
C LEU A 69 6.24 -33.68 32.76
N VAL A 70 7.15 -33.17 31.92
CA VAL A 70 6.93 -33.06 30.46
C VAL A 70 6.68 -34.43 29.83
N GLU A 71 7.50 -35.43 30.17
CA GLU A 71 7.33 -36.82 29.72
C GLU A 71 5.98 -37.40 30.18
N ALA A 72 5.58 -37.16 31.43
CA ALA A 72 4.29 -37.61 31.96
C ALA A 72 3.09 -36.94 31.28
N CYS A 73 3.18 -35.63 30.98
CA CYS A 73 2.15 -34.90 30.23
C CYS A 73 1.97 -35.49 28.82
N ARG A 74 3.08 -35.77 28.12
CA ARG A 74 3.04 -36.40 26.78
C ARG A 74 2.45 -37.81 26.82
N ALA A 75 2.87 -38.63 27.79
CA ALA A 75 2.32 -39.97 27.99
C ALA A 75 0.80 -39.94 28.28
N ALA A 76 0.31 -38.85 28.87
CA ALA A 76 -1.11 -38.63 29.14
C ALA A 76 -1.87 -37.93 28.00
N GLY A 77 -1.24 -37.77 26.83
CA GLY A 77 -1.82 -37.20 25.61
C GLY A 77 -1.89 -35.67 25.58
N LEU A 78 -1.20 -34.97 26.47
CA LEU A 78 -1.14 -33.51 26.48
C LEU A 78 -0.01 -33.01 25.57
N LYS A 79 -0.29 -31.91 24.87
CA LYS A 79 0.73 -31.18 24.11
C LYS A 79 1.57 -30.32 25.04
N THR A 80 2.86 -30.17 24.74
CA THR A 80 3.84 -29.48 25.59
C THR A 80 4.57 -28.39 24.81
N ALA A 81 4.75 -27.21 25.40
CA ALA A 81 5.49 -26.11 24.78
C ALA A 81 6.47 -25.45 25.75
N VAL A 82 7.52 -24.83 25.20
CA VAL A 82 8.35 -23.85 25.91
C VAL A 82 8.00 -22.46 25.41
N ALA A 83 7.69 -21.54 26.32
CA ALA A 83 7.30 -20.18 25.99
C ALA A 83 8.13 -19.18 26.84
N SER A 84 9.18 -18.63 26.25
CA SER A 84 10.22 -17.89 26.97
C SER A 84 10.46 -16.49 26.40
N SER A 85 10.55 -15.50 27.28
CA SER A 85 11.02 -14.15 26.94
C SER A 85 12.53 -14.09 26.74
N ALA A 86 13.24 -15.22 26.76
CA ALA A 86 14.66 -15.29 26.47
C ALA A 86 14.93 -15.53 24.98
N ASP A 87 16.04 -14.99 24.47
CA ASP A 87 16.54 -15.33 23.12
C ASP A 87 16.70 -16.84 22.95
N ARG A 88 16.53 -17.33 21.72
CA ARG A 88 16.56 -18.77 21.38
C ARG A 88 17.84 -19.45 21.83
N VAL A 89 18.97 -18.77 21.68
CA VAL A 89 20.30 -19.27 22.09
C VAL A 89 20.32 -19.67 23.57
N LYS A 90 19.66 -18.91 24.44
CA LYS A 90 19.59 -19.19 25.87
C LYS A 90 18.55 -20.26 26.20
N VAL A 91 17.43 -20.30 25.47
CA VAL A 91 16.43 -21.37 25.60
C VAL A 91 17.06 -22.73 25.29
N ASP A 92 17.73 -22.85 24.15
CA ASP A 92 18.38 -24.09 23.71
C ASP A 92 19.50 -24.50 24.68
N ALA A 93 20.32 -23.53 25.15
CA ALA A 93 21.38 -23.80 26.11
C ALA A 93 20.85 -24.27 27.47
N ASN A 94 19.73 -23.72 27.95
CA ASN A 94 19.11 -24.12 29.21
C ASN A 94 18.48 -25.52 29.14
N LEU A 95 17.79 -25.83 28.04
CA LEU A 95 17.20 -27.15 27.82
C LEU A 95 18.29 -28.23 27.70
N ALA A 96 19.38 -27.94 26.98
CA ALA A 96 20.53 -28.83 26.90
C ALA A 96 21.22 -29.03 28.27
N ALA A 97 21.38 -27.96 29.06
CA ALA A 97 21.98 -28.06 30.40
C ALA A 97 21.09 -28.81 31.40
N ALA A 98 19.77 -28.77 31.21
CA ALA A 98 18.77 -29.49 32.00
C ALA A 98 18.57 -30.96 31.57
N ASP A 99 19.27 -31.41 30.53
CA ASP A 99 19.08 -32.72 29.89
C ASP A 99 17.62 -32.93 29.44
N ILE A 100 17.00 -31.89 28.86
CA ILE A 100 15.65 -31.93 28.29
C ILE A 100 15.75 -31.78 26.77
N PRO A 101 15.58 -32.86 26.00
CA PRO A 101 15.59 -32.81 24.54
C PRO A 101 14.51 -31.87 23.97
N LEU A 102 14.85 -31.14 22.90
CA LEU A 102 13.92 -30.18 22.26
C LEU A 102 12.67 -30.85 21.67
N ASP A 103 12.80 -32.11 21.23
CA ASP A 103 11.72 -32.93 20.66
C ASP A 103 10.69 -33.42 21.70
N LEU A 104 10.94 -33.18 22.99
CA LEU A 104 9.92 -33.31 24.04
C LEU A 104 8.89 -32.18 24.02
N PHE A 105 9.09 -31.14 23.22
CA PHE A 105 8.12 -30.05 23.07
C PHE A 105 7.55 -30.02 21.66
N ASP A 106 6.23 -29.89 21.56
CA ASP A 106 5.52 -29.74 20.30
C ASP A 106 5.63 -28.29 19.76
N ALA A 107 6.03 -27.33 20.62
CA ALA A 107 6.28 -25.94 20.25
C ALA A 107 7.37 -25.30 21.13
N ILE A 108 8.21 -24.42 20.55
CA ILE A 108 9.24 -23.66 21.27
C ILE A 108 9.23 -22.22 20.79
N VAL A 109 8.75 -21.33 21.66
CA VAL A 109 8.58 -19.90 21.42
C VAL A 109 9.60 -19.11 22.24
N SER A 110 10.40 -18.28 21.58
CA SER A 110 11.49 -17.48 22.17
C SER A 110 11.36 -15.98 21.82
N ALA A 111 12.11 -15.13 22.52
CA ALA A 111 12.00 -13.67 22.43
C ALA A 111 12.27 -13.07 21.04
N ASP A 112 13.09 -13.74 20.22
CA ASP A 112 13.53 -13.22 18.92
C ASP A 112 12.37 -12.96 17.94
N ALA A 113 11.20 -13.53 18.21
CA ALA A 113 10.00 -13.41 17.39
C ALA A 113 8.96 -12.39 17.93
N PHE A 114 9.25 -11.67 19.03
CA PHE A 114 8.25 -10.82 19.69
C PHE A 114 8.80 -9.45 20.09
N GLU A 115 8.05 -8.40 19.75
CA GLU A 115 8.35 -7.02 20.17
C GLU A 115 7.92 -6.75 21.62
N HIS A 116 6.84 -7.39 22.09
CA HIS A 116 6.34 -7.28 23.45
C HIS A 116 6.53 -8.61 24.20
N LEU A 117 7.42 -8.59 25.18
CA LEU A 117 7.72 -9.73 26.04
C LEU A 117 6.87 -9.68 27.32
N LYS A 118 6.91 -10.74 28.16
CA LYS A 118 6.19 -10.78 29.44
C LYS A 118 6.45 -9.48 30.24
N PRO A 119 5.43 -8.78 30.77
CA PRO A 119 4.08 -9.27 31.09
C PRO A 119 3.05 -9.22 29.93
N SER A 120 3.45 -8.93 28.68
CA SER A 120 2.56 -9.09 27.52
C SER A 120 2.15 -10.57 27.33
N PRO A 121 0.90 -10.89 26.94
CA PRO A 121 0.44 -12.26 26.74
C PRO A 121 0.98 -12.93 25.46
N ASP A 122 1.64 -12.17 24.59
CA ASP A 122 1.92 -12.55 23.19
C ASP A 122 2.71 -13.86 23.05
N ILE A 123 3.71 -14.08 23.90
CA ILE A 123 4.50 -15.32 23.91
C ILE A 123 3.64 -16.55 24.23
N PHE A 124 2.69 -16.42 25.15
CA PHE A 124 1.80 -17.52 25.51
C PHE A 124 0.73 -17.74 24.45
N LEU A 125 0.16 -16.68 23.89
CA LEU A 125 -0.81 -16.78 22.79
C LEU A 125 -0.19 -17.41 21.54
N ALA A 126 1.07 -17.11 21.25
CA ALA A 126 1.82 -17.77 20.18
C ALA A 126 2.07 -19.25 20.48
N ALA A 127 2.45 -19.61 21.71
CA ALA A 127 2.63 -21.01 22.10
C ALA A 127 1.33 -21.81 21.95
N ALA A 128 0.18 -21.28 22.39
CA ALA A 128 -1.12 -21.94 22.18
C ALA A 128 -1.46 -22.11 20.70
N ARG A 129 -1.13 -21.11 19.86
CA ARG A 129 -1.32 -21.17 18.41
C ARG A 129 -0.46 -22.25 17.76
N GLU A 130 0.82 -22.33 18.09
CA GLU A 130 1.73 -23.38 17.59
C GLU A 130 1.30 -24.78 18.04
N LEU A 131 0.81 -24.89 19.28
CA LEU A 131 0.21 -26.12 19.79
C LEU A 131 -1.13 -26.45 19.12
N GLY A 132 -1.79 -25.49 18.46
CA GLY A 132 -3.12 -25.65 17.85
C GLY A 132 -4.20 -25.92 18.89
N VAL A 133 -4.15 -25.23 20.04
CA VAL A 133 -5.11 -25.37 21.15
C VAL A 133 -5.63 -24.00 21.58
N ASP A 134 -6.82 -23.97 22.19
CA ASP A 134 -7.39 -22.73 22.74
C ASP A 134 -6.62 -22.29 23.99
N PRO A 135 -6.29 -20.98 24.17
CA PRO A 135 -5.61 -20.51 25.37
C PRO A 135 -6.28 -20.90 26.69
N SER A 136 -7.62 -20.95 26.75
CA SER A 136 -8.33 -21.35 27.98
C SER A 136 -8.11 -22.83 28.33
N SER A 137 -7.73 -23.64 27.35
CA SER A 137 -7.38 -25.06 27.53
C SER A 137 -5.94 -25.27 28.00
N CYS A 138 -5.11 -24.23 27.96
CA CYS A 138 -3.71 -24.28 28.40
C CYS A 138 -3.58 -24.12 29.92
N VAL A 139 -2.52 -24.73 30.47
CA VAL A 139 -2.02 -24.49 31.82
C VAL A 139 -0.56 -24.08 31.69
N VAL A 140 -0.22 -22.92 32.24
CA VAL A 140 1.14 -22.37 32.29
C VAL A 140 1.75 -22.67 33.66
N ILE A 141 3.00 -23.12 33.67
CA ILE A 141 3.79 -23.28 34.91
C ILE A 141 4.86 -22.20 34.89
N GLU A 142 4.87 -21.30 35.87
CA GLU A 142 5.75 -20.12 35.86
C GLU A 142 6.25 -19.76 37.26
N ASP A 143 7.47 -19.25 37.36
CA ASP A 143 8.15 -18.88 38.61
C ASP A 143 8.41 -17.37 38.76
N ALA A 144 7.91 -16.56 37.83
CA ALA A 144 8.05 -15.09 37.79
C ALA A 144 6.71 -14.35 37.72
N VAL A 145 6.58 -13.25 38.46
CA VAL A 145 5.37 -12.39 38.49
C VAL A 145 4.94 -11.96 37.08
N ALA A 146 5.88 -11.49 36.26
CA ALA A 146 5.58 -11.02 34.90
C ALA A 146 5.02 -12.14 34.01
N GLY A 147 5.48 -13.39 34.18
CA GLY A 147 4.96 -14.51 33.42
C GLY A 147 3.60 -14.99 33.90
N VAL A 148 3.32 -14.96 35.21
CA VAL A 148 1.98 -15.24 35.74
C VAL A 148 0.97 -14.21 35.23
N GLN A 149 1.34 -12.92 35.23
CA GLN A 149 0.52 -11.85 34.67
C GLN A 149 0.25 -12.05 33.18
N ALA A 150 1.30 -12.34 32.39
CA ALA A 150 1.16 -12.59 30.95
C ALA A 150 0.25 -13.79 30.65
N ALA A 151 0.40 -14.90 31.37
CA ALA A 151 -0.42 -16.09 31.18
C ALA A 151 -1.90 -15.84 31.52
N ARG A 152 -2.17 -15.09 32.60
CA ARG A 152 -3.52 -14.66 32.94
C ARG A 152 -4.11 -13.72 31.90
N SER A 153 -3.33 -12.76 31.41
CA SER A 153 -3.75 -11.87 30.32
C SER A 153 -4.01 -12.63 29.01
N ALA A 154 -3.35 -13.77 28.81
CA ALA A 154 -3.60 -14.69 27.70
C ALA A 154 -4.85 -15.57 27.92
N GLY A 155 -5.56 -15.44 29.05
CA GLY A 155 -6.71 -16.27 29.38
C GLY A 155 -6.36 -17.72 29.75
N MET A 156 -5.09 -17.99 30.10
CA MET A 156 -4.62 -19.32 30.47
C MET A 156 -4.66 -19.51 31.99
N ARG A 157 -4.80 -20.77 32.41
CA ARG A 157 -4.66 -21.16 33.82
C ARG A 157 -3.18 -21.20 34.21
N VAL A 158 -2.85 -20.83 35.43
CA VAL A 158 -1.44 -20.67 35.86
C VAL A 158 -1.17 -21.38 37.18
N ILE A 159 -0.18 -22.27 37.17
CA ILE A 159 0.44 -22.81 38.38
C ILE A 159 1.72 -22.00 38.63
N GLY A 160 1.72 -21.20 39.69
CA GLY A 160 2.89 -20.47 40.15
C GLY A 160 3.80 -21.37 40.99
N VAL A 161 5.11 -21.40 40.71
CA VAL A 161 6.08 -22.14 41.55
C VAL A 161 7.01 -21.20 42.31
N THR A 162 7.24 -21.46 43.60
CA THR A 162 7.97 -20.55 44.51
C THR A 162 9.48 -20.80 44.53
N THR A 163 10.05 -21.35 43.46
CA THR A 163 11.47 -21.65 43.34
C THR A 163 12.34 -20.41 43.18
N THR A 164 11.76 -19.33 42.62
CA THR A 164 12.46 -18.09 42.26
C THR A 164 11.99 -16.90 43.11
N LEU A 165 10.78 -16.97 43.67
CA LEU A 165 10.16 -15.93 44.47
C LEU A 165 9.56 -16.51 45.75
N GLU A 166 9.66 -15.76 46.85
CA GLU A 166 8.97 -16.08 48.10
C GLU A 166 7.45 -16.20 47.90
N PRO A 167 6.75 -17.10 48.62
CA PRO A 167 5.31 -17.35 48.43
C PRO A 167 4.44 -16.08 48.45
N ALA A 168 4.80 -15.10 49.29
CA ALA A 168 4.09 -13.82 49.37
C ALA A 168 4.19 -12.99 48.08
N ALA A 169 5.34 -13.01 47.40
CA ALA A 169 5.54 -12.31 46.14
C ALA A 169 4.83 -13.04 44.99
N MET A 170 4.84 -14.38 44.96
CA MET A 170 4.10 -15.17 43.98
C MET A 170 2.59 -14.99 44.11
N GLN A 171 2.08 -14.94 45.35
CA GLN A 171 0.66 -14.70 45.62
C GLN A 171 0.17 -13.35 45.07
N SER A 172 1.02 -12.33 45.05
CA SER A 172 0.67 -11.00 44.51
C SER A 172 0.39 -11.01 43.00
N ALA A 173 0.92 -11.99 42.27
CA ALA A 173 0.64 -12.19 40.85
C ALA A 173 -0.67 -12.96 40.59
N MET A 174 -1.31 -13.44 41.67
CA MET A 174 -2.56 -14.19 41.68
C MET A 174 -2.57 -15.42 40.73
N PRO A 175 -1.64 -16.38 40.81
CA PRO A 175 -1.78 -17.64 40.05
C PRO A 175 -3.03 -18.42 40.50
N ASP A 176 -3.53 -19.32 39.65
CA ASP A 176 -4.68 -20.18 39.98
C ASP A 176 -4.33 -21.22 41.06
N TRP A 177 -3.06 -21.64 41.10
CA TRP A 177 -2.53 -22.48 42.17
C TRP A 177 -1.04 -22.20 42.43
N ILE A 178 -0.57 -22.45 43.66
CA ILE A 178 0.84 -22.28 44.04
C ILE A 178 1.40 -23.62 44.52
N GLN A 179 2.57 -23.97 44.01
CA GLN A 179 3.32 -25.18 44.37
C GLN A 179 4.76 -24.80 44.78
N PRO A 180 5.39 -25.54 45.71
CA PRO A 180 6.74 -25.22 46.15
C PRO A 180 7.79 -25.37 45.04
N ASP A 181 7.61 -26.36 44.16
CA ASP A 181 8.50 -26.62 43.01
C ASP A 181 7.76 -27.37 41.88
N VAL A 182 8.45 -27.58 40.75
CA VAL A 182 7.87 -28.28 39.60
C VAL A 182 7.68 -29.79 39.86
N GLN A 183 8.46 -30.37 40.77
CA GLN A 183 8.40 -31.80 41.08
C GLN A 183 7.13 -32.18 41.85
N SER A 184 6.51 -31.23 42.55
CA SER A 184 5.24 -31.43 43.25
C SER A 184 4.01 -31.35 42.35
N ILE A 185 4.17 -31.03 41.05
CA ILE A 185 3.07 -30.94 40.08
C ILE A 185 2.86 -32.31 39.41
N THR A 186 1.61 -32.78 39.37
CA THR A 186 1.22 -34.02 38.66
C THR A 186 0.34 -33.73 37.44
N VAL A 187 0.16 -34.72 36.57
CA VAL A 187 -0.79 -34.59 35.44
C VAL A 187 -2.24 -34.43 35.90
N ALA A 188 -2.60 -35.01 37.06
CA ALA A 188 -3.92 -34.86 37.65
C ALA A 188 -4.17 -33.40 38.07
N ASP A 189 -3.15 -32.75 38.62
CA ASP A 189 -3.17 -31.33 38.99
C ASP A 189 -3.43 -30.44 37.78
N ILE A 190 -2.74 -30.71 36.66
CA ILE A 190 -2.90 -29.97 35.40
C ILE A 190 -4.31 -30.17 34.82
N LYS A 191 -4.83 -31.41 34.83
CA LYS A 191 -6.17 -31.71 34.29
C LYS A 191 -7.31 -31.23 35.21
N GLY A 192 -7.06 -31.15 36.52
CA GLY A 192 -8.04 -30.81 37.54
C GLY A 192 -8.17 -29.31 37.85
N LEU A 193 -7.30 -28.46 37.30
CA LEU A 193 -7.33 -27.01 37.52
C LEU A 193 -8.61 -26.39 36.93
N GLN A 194 -9.56 -26.00 37.78
CA GLN A 194 -10.76 -25.23 37.42
C GLN A 194 -10.51 -23.72 37.63
N SER A 195 -11.14 -22.86 36.83
CA SER A 195 -10.99 -21.40 36.95
C SER A 195 -11.61 -20.86 38.25
N ILE A 196 -10.97 -19.85 38.86
CA ILE A 196 -11.45 -19.19 40.09
C ILE A 196 -12.87 -18.60 39.92
N GLU A 197 -13.26 -18.20 38.70
CA GLU A 197 -14.60 -17.67 38.38
C GLU A 197 -15.73 -18.69 38.61
N GLN A 198 -15.45 -19.99 38.65
CA GLN A 198 -16.46 -21.02 38.94
C GLN A 198 -16.60 -21.34 40.43
N GLN A 199 -15.68 -20.85 41.29
CA GLN A 199 -15.76 -21.02 42.74
C GLN A 199 -16.47 -19.87 43.47
N GLN A 200 -16.86 -18.80 42.75
CA GLN A 200 -17.59 -17.65 43.29
C GLN A 200 -18.97 -17.50 42.63
N GLN A 201 -19.86 -18.47 42.83
CA GLN A 201 -21.30 -18.25 42.76
C GLN A 201 -21.88 -18.17 44.19
N PRO A 202 -22.66 -17.13 44.53
CA PRO A 202 -23.01 -16.82 45.92
C PRO A 202 -24.09 -17.75 46.46
N GLN A 203 -23.85 -18.34 47.63
CA GLN A 203 -24.91 -18.80 48.52
C GLN A 203 -25.40 -17.61 49.36
N GLN A 204 -26.65 -17.18 49.17
CA GLN A 204 -27.44 -16.44 50.18
C GLN A 204 -28.09 -17.46 51.15
N PRO A 205 -28.56 -17.10 52.37
CA PRO A 205 -28.95 -15.77 52.90
C PRO A 205 -28.34 -15.46 54.31
N GLN A 206 -28.47 -14.27 54.94
CA GLN A 206 -29.66 -13.83 55.71
C GLN A 206 -29.49 -12.40 56.26
N GLN A 207 -30.63 -11.71 56.39
CA GLN A 207 -30.86 -10.33 56.83
C GLN A 207 -30.47 -10.07 58.30
N ASP A 208 -30.00 -8.85 58.63
CA ASP A 208 -30.82 -7.86 59.36
C ASP A 208 -30.11 -6.50 59.63
N LYS A 209 -30.87 -5.43 59.34
CA LYS A 209 -31.06 -4.12 59.99
C LYS A 209 -29.93 -3.39 60.75
N GLU A 210 -29.66 -2.14 60.32
CA GLU A 210 -29.94 -0.85 61.00
C GLU A 210 -29.17 0.27 60.27
N GLN A 211 -29.82 1.12 59.47
CA GLN A 211 -30.38 2.43 59.82
C GLN A 211 -29.37 3.56 60.13
N GLN A 212 -29.56 4.63 59.33
CA GLN A 212 -29.38 6.06 59.62
C GLN A 212 -28.02 6.76 59.31
N GLN A 213 -28.06 7.48 58.18
CA GLN A 213 -27.63 8.87 57.97
C GLN A 213 -26.88 9.56 59.13
N ALA A 214 -25.69 10.12 58.85
CA ALA A 214 -25.55 11.53 58.47
C ALA A 214 -24.08 12.01 58.51
N GLN A 215 -23.74 12.84 57.52
CA GLN A 215 -22.95 14.07 57.61
C GLN A 215 -21.46 14.07 58.01
N GLN A 216 -20.67 14.53 57.03
CA GLN A 216 -19.74 15.66 57.07
C GLN A 216 -18.40 15.60 57.82
N SER A 217 -17.47 16.30 57.16
CA SER A 217 -16.27 17.04 57.59
C SER A 217 -14.93 16.33 57.68
N ASP A 218 -14.11 16.72 56.69
CA ASP A 218 -12.69 17.07 56.73
C ASP A 218 -12.10 17.53 58.09
N ASP A 219 -10.86 17.07 58.27
CA ASP A 219 -9.65 17.76 58.75
C ASP A 219 -9.69 18.68 59.98
N SER A 220 -8.91 18.28 61.01
CA SER A 220 -7.52 18.75 61.24
C SER A 220 -7.10 18.64 62.73
N ILE A 221 -5.81 18.91 62.99
CA ILE A 221 -5.06 19.10 64.27
C ILE A 221 -4.02 17.98 64.48
N ALA A 222 -2.75 18.12 64.06
CA ALA A 222 -1.65 18.97 64.57
C ALA A 222 -1.10 18.54 65.93
N VAL A 223 0.22 18.32 66.07
CA VAL A 223 1.04 18.74 67.25
C VAL A 223 2.54 18.82 66.89
N ALA A 224 3.04 20.06 67.02
CA ALA A 224 4.27 20.58 67.64
C ALA A 224 5.68 19.93 67.49
N ALA A 225 6.64 20.86 67.39
CA ALA A 225 8.08 20.72 67.40
C ALA A 225 8.71 20.99 68.77
N THR A 226 9.93 20.47 68.97
CA THR A 226 11.06 20.98 69.78
C THR A 226 12.34 20.46 69.08
N GLY A 227 13.50 21.10 68.91
CA GLY A 227 14.13 22.34 69.35
C GLY A 227 15.62 22.03 69.63
N GLY A 228 16.59 22.62 68.91
CA GLY A 228 18.03 22.48 69.22
C GLY A 228 19.01 22.94 68.13
N ALA A 229 19.78 24.00 68.42
CA ALA A 229 20.62 24.84 67.55
C ALA A 229 21.94 24.24 67.01
N ALA A 230 22.44 24.79 65.88
CA ALA A 230 23.79 25.41 65.74
C ALA A 230 24.04 25.96 64.31
N GLU A 231 24.44 27.23 64.18
CA GLU A 231 25.06 27.87 62.99
C GLU A 231 26.60 27.68 63.00
N PRO A 232 27.34 27.73 61.86
CA PRO A 232 27.95 29.00 61.36
C PRO A 232 28.09 29.06 59.79
N PRO A 233 28.87 29.97 59.16
CA PRO A 233 28.35 31.19 58.53
C PRO A 233 28.50 31.29 56.99
N ALA A 234 27.76 32.26 56.45
CA ALA A 234 27.77 32.94 55.15
C ALA A 234 28.87 32.67 54.08
N ALA A 235 28.42 32.52 52.83
CA ALA A 235 29.05 33.14 51.65
C ALA A 235 28.06 33.35 50.46
N ASN A 236 27.83 34.63 50.14
CA ASN A 236 27.57 35.26 48.82
C ASN A 236 26.46 34.77 47.86
N GLY A 237 25.32 35.46 47.91
CA GLY A 237 24.96 36.48 46.91
C GLY A 237 24.73 36.07 45.45
N GLY A 238 23.51 35.62 45.12
CA GLY A 238 23.03 35.52 43.73
C GLY A 238 21.61 34.97 43.55
N GLY A 239 21.14 34.10 44.45
CA GLY A 239 19.88 33.35 44.28
C GLY A 239 18.58 33.98 44.82
N ARG A 240 18.65 35.06 45.61
CA ARG A 240 17.48 35.55 46.37
C ARG A 240 16.39 36.25 45.54
N ARG A 241 16.72 36.82 44.37
CA ARG A 241 15.74 37.54 43.54
C ARG A 241 14.86 36.61 42.69
N THR A 242 15.38 35.46 42.28
CA THR A 242 14.66 34.46 41.48
C THR A 242 13.80 33.54 42.35
N GLN A 243 14.26 33.19 43.56
CA GLN A 243 13.46 32.44 44.54
C GLN A 243 12.20 33.20 44.96
N GLY A 244 12.32 34.49 45.32
CA GLY A 244 11.15 35.29 45.72
C GLY A 244 10.11 35.50 44.61
N TRP A 245 10.51 35.44 43.34
CA TRP A 245 9.59 35.51 42.21
C TRP A 245 8.84 34.19 41.97
N LEU A 246 9.55 33.06 42.06
CA LEU A 246 9.01 31.71 41.90
C LEU A 246 8.06 31.31 43.03
N ASP A 247 8.35 31.76 44.26
CA ASP A 247 7.55 31.45 45.44
C ASP A 247 6.36 32.44 45.62
N GLY A 248 6.20 33.40 44.71
CA GLY A 248 5.06 34.32 44.69
C GLY A 248 3.75 33.62 44.31
N MET A 249 2.67 33.89 45.06
CA MET A 249 1.35 33.30 44.84
C MET A 249 0.63 33.94 43.65
N VAL A 250 -0.03 33.11 42.84
CA VAL A 250 -0.89 33.49 41.71
C VAL A 250 -2.29 32.95 41.98
N GLN A 251 -3.29 33.77 41.69
CA GLN A 251 -4.69 33.41 41.84
C GLN A 251 -5.25 32.96 40.49
N LEU A 252 -5.82 31.75 40.47
CA LEU A 252 -6.41 31.11 39.29
C LEU A 252 -7.95 31.27 39.31
N PRO A 253 -8.64 31.03 38.18
CA PRO A 253 -10.11 30.99 38.13
C PRO A 253 -10.69 30.03 39.18
N ALA A 254 -11.91 30.30 39.64
CA ALA A 254 -12.60 29.58 40.73
C ALA A 254 -11.97 29.69 42.13
N GLY A 255 -11.05 30.64 42.35
CA GLY A 255 -10.60 31.03 43.70
C GLY A 255 -9.37 30.27 44.21
N TYR A 256 -8.81 29.35 43.42
CA TYR A 256 -7.61 28.60 43.79
C TYR A 256 -6.36 29.50 43.79
N ARG A 257 -5.48 29.29 44.78
CA ARG A 257 -4.19 29.99 44.90
C ARG A 257 -3.05 28.97 44.84
N THR A 258 -2.06 29.23 44.01
CA THR A 258 -0.87 28.36 43.87
C THR A 258 0.38 29.21 43.67
N SER A 259 1.57 28.66 43.93
CA SER A 259 2.83 29.37 43.68
C SER A 259 3.15 29.39 42.18
N ARG A 260 3.86 30.39 41.67
CA ARG A 260 4.34 30.39 40.26
C ARG A 260 5.19 29.16 39.95
N ARG A 261 5.93 28.66 40.94
CA ARG A 261 6.73 27.44 40.86
C ARG A 261 5.88 26.20 40.64
N ASP A 262 4.80 26.05 41.39
CA ASP A 262 3.91 24.90 41.24
C ASP A 262 3.09 25.01 39.95
N LEU A 263 2.70 26.22 39.55
CA LEU A 263 2.11 26.45 38.23
C LEU A 263 3.03 26.00 37.08
N LEU A 264 4.33 26.35 37.14
CA LEU A 264 5.33 25.92 36.17
C LEU A 264 5.59 24.41 36.22
N LYS A 265 5.58 23.79 37.41
CA LYS A 265 5.69 22.33 37.58
C LYS A 265 4.47 21.62 37.02
N PHE A 266 3.25 22.08 37.28
CA PHE A 266 2.03 21.46 36.74
C PHE A 266 1.91 21.69 35.24
N ALA A 267 2.35 22.83 34.72
CA ALA A 267 2.45 23.06 33.28
C ALA A 267 3.53 22.18 32.63
N SER A 268 4.69 21.96 33.28
CA SER A 268 5.72 21.07 32.76
C SER A 268 5.37 19.59 32.89
N LEU A 269 4.69 19.19 33.97
CA LEU A 269 4.08 17.86 34.14
C LEU A 269 2.98 17.66 33.11
N GLY A 270 2.08 18.62 32.92
CA GLY A 270 1.04 18.57 31.87
C GLY A 270 1.66 18.51 30.47
N GLY A 271 2.73 19.26 30.23
CA GLY A 271 3.52 19.18 29.00
C GLY A 271 4.21 17.83 28.81
N ALA A 272 4.75 17.24 29.88
CA ALA A 272 5.41 15.94 29.86
C ALA A 272 4.41 14.79 29.68
N PHE A 273 3.28 14.81 30.40
CA PHE A 273 2.17 13.87 30.22
C PHE A 273 1.53 14.01 28.84
N GLY A 274 1.35 15.25 28.35
CA GLY A 274 0.87 15.50 26.99
C GLY A 274 1.86 14.98 25.93
N SER A 275 3.16 15.21 26.12
CA SER A 275 4.20 14.68 25.22
C SER A 275 4.32 13.17 25.28
N LEU A 276 4.19 12.56 26.47
CA LEU A 276 4.17 11.12 26.64
C LEU A 276 2.91 10.51 26.03
N TYR A 277 1.74 11.12 26.22
CA TYR A 277 0.49 10.71 25.60
C TYR A 277 0.56 10.79 24.08
N VAL A 278 1.08 11.90 23.53
CA VAL A 278 1.34 12.04 22.08
C VAL A 278 2.38 11.01 21.61
N GLY A 279 3.45 10.79 22.35
CA GLY A 279 4.49 9.81 22.01
C GLY A 279 3.98 8.37 22.02
N VAL A 280 3.17 7.98 22.99
CA VAL A 280 2.55 6.65 23.07
C VAL A 280 1.45 6.48 22.01
N SER A 281 0.56 7.46 21.85
CA SER A 281 -0.51 7.42 20.84
C SER A 281 0.00 7.48 19.39
N ARG A 282 1.23 7.97 19.18
CA ARG A 282 1.89 8.05 17.87
C ARG A 282 3.10 7.14 17.72
N ALA A 283 3.32 6.20 18.63
CA ALA A 283 4.53 5.35 18.60
C ALA A 283 4.69 4.62 17.26
N GLN A 284 3.58 4.12 16.70
CA GLN A 284 3.57 3.44 15.41
C GLN A 284 3.89 4.40 14.27
N SER A 285 3.27 5.58 14.18
CA SER A 285 3.58 6.58 13.13
C SER A 285 5.01 7.15 13.25
N LEU A 286 5.53 7.31 14.47
CA LEU A 286 6.91 7.72 14.72
C LEU A 286 7.93 6.63 14.37
N SER A 287 7.54 5.35 14.34
CA SER A 287 8.43 4.23 14.02
C SER A 287 8.90 4.21 12.56
N TYR A 288 8.21 4.93 11.67
CA TYR A 288 8.51 5.02 10.23
C TYR A 288 9.48 6.15 9.89
N ALA A 289 9.55 7.20 10.70
CA ALA A 289 10.55 8.27 10.57
C ALA A 289 11.79 7.93 11.41
N SER A 290 12.78 7.30 10.79
CA SER A 290 14.02 6.95 11.49
C SER A 290 14.78 8.19 11.99
N PRO A 291 15.62 8.06 13.04
CA PRO A 291 16.54 9.14 13.43
C PRO A 291 17.38 9.65 12.26
N ARG A 292 17.70 8.76 11.31
CA ARG A 292 18.41 9.12 10.08
C ARG A 292 17.58 9.96 9.12
N ALA A 293 16.28 9.69 9.00
CA ALA A 293 15.37 10.54 8.24
C ALA A 293 15.31 11.98 8.81
N LEU A 294 15.27 12.10 10.15
CA LEU A 294 15.36 13.41 10.81
C LEU A 294 16.69 14.11 10.53
N LEU A 295 17.80 13.39 10.56
CA LEU A 295 19.11 13.94 10.19
C LEU A 295 19.16 14.38 8.73
N ASN A 296 18.60 13.60 7.80
CA ASN A 296 18.52 13.96 6.38
C ASN A 296 17.66 15.22 6.16
N ALA A 297 16.58 15.39 6.93
CA ALA A 297 15.76 16.59 6.87
C ALA A 297 16.47 17.83 7.41
N LEU A 298 17.27 17.69 8.49
CA LEU A 298 18.04 18.78 9.08
C LEU A 298 19.30 19.13 8.27
N PHE A 299 19.88 18.14 7.59
CA PHE A 299 21.10 18.28 6.78
C PHE A 299 20.88 17.66 5.39
N PRO A 300 20.15 18.34 4.49
CA PRO A 300 19.88 17.82 3.16
C PRO A 300 21.19 17.55 2.40
N GLN A 301 21.31 16.38 1.78
CA GLN A 301 22.36 16.14 0.81
C GLN A 301 22.13 17.09 -0.37
N GLY A 302 23.20 17.75 -0.84
CA GLY A 302 23.13 19.01 -1.60
C GLY A 302 22.07 19.10 -2.69
N GLN A 303 21.58 20.32 -2.93
CA GLN A 303 20.49 20.61 -3.88
C GLN A 303 20.76 19.99 -5.26
N LEU A 304 19.78 19.24 -5.75
CA LEU A 304 19.78 18.73 -7.12
C LEU A 304 19.79 19.92 -8.10
N PRO A 305 20.44 19.78 -9.27
CA PRO A 305 20.35 20.74 -10.35
C PRO A 305 18.90 21.19 -10.60
N ALA A 306 18.68 22.50 -10.66
CA ALA A 306 17.34 23.08 -10.81
C ALA A 306 16.65 22.58 -12.09
N LYS A 307 15.32 22.42 -12.03
CA LYS A 307 14.47 22.31 -13.22
C LYS A 307 14.51 23.70 -13.89
N SER A 308 15.26 23.87 -14.98
CA SER A 308 15.34 25.16 -15.67
C SER A 308 13.94 25.56 -16.19
N GLY A 309 13.48 26.77 -15.88
CA GLY A 309 12.19 27.32 -16.33
C GLY A 309 12.16 27.74 -17.81
N ALA A 310 13.22 27.46 -18.56
CA ALA A 310 13.35 27.67 -19.99
C ALA A 310 13.93 26.39 -20.62
N PRO A 311 13.66 26.10 -21.91
CA PRO A 311 14.17 24.92 -22.58
C PRO A 311 15.67 25.10 -22.84
N GLU A 312 16.51 24.85 -21.85
CA GLU A 312 17.83 24.33 -22.14
C GLU A 312 17.63 22.96 -22.77
N SER A 313 18.21 22.72 -23.95
CA SER A 313 18.21 21.42 -24.63
C SER A 313 18.49 20.30 -23.61
N GLY A 314 17.83 19.13 -23.69
CA GLY A 314 17.96 18.04 -22.71
C GLY A 314 19.40 17.65 -22.33
N ASN A 315 20.38 17.90 -23.21
CA ASN A 315 21.82 17.73 -22.92
C ASN A 315 22.36 18.66 -21.83
N GLY A 316 21.78 19.84 -21.61
CA GLY A 316 22.20 20.79 -20.58
C GLY A 316 21.95 20.26 -19.16
N ARG A 317 20.79 19.62 -18.95
CA ARG A 317 20.42 19.04 -17.66
C ARG A 317 21.22 17.80 -17.32
N VAL A 318 21.43 16.90 -18.29
CA VAL A 318 22.32 15.74 -18.14
C VAL A 318 23.76 16.20 -17.84
N ALA A 319 24.28 17.20 -18.54
CA ALA A 319 25.59 17.76 -18.25
C ALA A 319 25.70 18.38 -16.84
N ALA A 320 24.63 19.03 -16.35
CA ALA A 320 24.57 19.54 -15.00
C ALA A 320 24.60 18.42 -13.94
N PHE A 321 23.82 17.35 -14.14
CA PHE A 321 23.88 16.16 -13.28
C PHE A 321 25.23 15.46 -13.32
N LYS A 322 25.89 15.41 -14.49
CA LYS A 322 27.24 14.84 -14.62
C LYS A 322 28.27 15.62 -13.79
N ARG A 323 28.20 16.96 -13.81
CA ARG A 323 29.04 17.82 -12.94
C ARG A 323 28.72 17.60 -11.47
N TYR A 324 27.44 17.51 -11.12
CA TYR A 324 26.99 17.21 -9.76
C TYR A 324 27.57 15.88 -9.25
N ILE A 325 27.50 14.81 -10.04
CA ILE A 325 28.07 13.50 -9.70
C ILE A 325 29.59 13.61 -9.53
N ALA A 326 30.29 14.28 -10.44
CA ALA A 326 31.73 14.47 -10.33
C ALA A 326 32.14 15.22 -9.05
N ASP A 327 31.39 16.26 -8.65
CA ASP A 327 31.66 17.01 -7.43
C ASP A 327 31.25 16.27 -6.16
N MET A 328 30.22 15.44 -6.22
CA MET A 328 29.88 14.50 -5.14
C MET A 328 31.02 13.49 -4.95
N GLU A 329 31.55 12.94 -6.03
CA GLU A 329 32.62 11.96 -6.01
C GLU A 329 33.94 12.53 -5.45
N LYS A 330 34.31 13.76 -5.82
CA LYS A 330 35.45 14.48 -5.23
C LYS A 330 35.35 14.66 -3.70
N ARG A 331 34.12 14.72 -3.17
CA ARG A 331 33.85 14.86 -1.72
C ARG A 331 33.79 13.53 -0.98
N GLY A 332 34.17 12.43 -1.61
CA GLY A 332 34.14 11.08 -1.02
C GLY A 332 32.90 10.26 -1.36
N GLY A 333 32.08 10.74 -2.30
CA GLY A 333 30.83 10.11 -2.72
C GLY A 333 29.67 10.37 -1.76
N GLY A 334 28.47 9.95 -2.15
CA GLY A 334 27.28 10.05 -1.31
C GLY A 334 27.24 9.03 -0.18
N GLN A 335 26.10 8.98 0.50
CA GLN A 335 25.85 8.00 1.57
C GLN A 335 25.99 6.56 1.04
N ALA A 336 26.70 5.70 1.79
CA ALA A 336 26.73 4.28 1.48
C ALA A 336 25.36 3.64 1.69
N VAL A 337 24.93 2.84 0.72
CA VAL A 337 23.73 2.02 0.83
C VAL A 337 24.08 0.76 1.65
N PRO A 338 23.34 0.45 2.73
CA PRO A 338 23.52 -0.80 3.46
C PRO A 338 23.29 -2.01 2.55
N GLU A 339 24.01 -3.10 2.77
CA GLU A 339 23.74 -4.36 2.08
C GLU A 339 22.34 -4.89 2.41
N PHE A 340 21.71 -5.59 1.47
CA PHE A 340 20.45 -6.28 1.73
C PHE A 340 20.66 -7.32 2.84
N PRO A 341 19.83 -7.32 3.91
CA PRO A 341 19.90 -8.35 4.94
C PRO A 341 19.84 -9.76 4.34
N SER A 342 20.61 -10.68 4.93
CA SER A 342 20.57 -12.08 4.52
C SER A 342 19.24 -12.71 4.92
N GLY A 343 18.67 -13.55 4.04
CA GLY A 343 17.45 -14.32 4.32
C GLY A 343 16.15 -13.58 4.04
N LEU A 344 16.20 -12.38 3.43
CA LEU A 344 14.99 -11.76 2.88
C LEU A 344 14.48 -12.55 1.67
N ASP A 345 13.16 -12.56 1.52
CA ASP A 345 12.50 -13.12 0.34
C ASP A 345 12.65 -12.18 -0.86
N TRP A 346 12.85 -12.78 -2.03
CA TRP A 346 13.00 -12.08 -3.31
C TRP A 346 12.01 -12.61 -4.34
N PHE A 347 11.44 -11.69 -5.11
CA PHE A 347 10.54 -11.95 -6.21
C PHE A 347 11.18 -11.45 -7.51
N ASN A 348 10.84 -12.08 -8.62
CA ASN A 348 11.42 -11.81 -9.95
C ASN A 348 12.93 -11.99 -10.07
N ALA A 349 13.62 -12.41 -9.02
CA ALA A 349 15.06 -12.69 -8.99
C ALA A 349 15.42 -13.64 -7.84
N PRO A 350 16.54 -14.37 -7.92
CA PRO A 350 17.17 -14.95 -6.73
C PRO A 350 17.69 -13.82 -5.80
N PRO A 351 18.06 -14.12 -4.54
CA PRO A 351 18.61 -13.13 -3.64
C PRO A 351 19.83 -12.39 -4.22
N LEU A 352 19.71 -11.06 -4.34
CA LEU A 352 20.75 -10.19 -4.91
C LEU A 352 21.56 -9.50 -3.81
N ARG A 353 22.84 -9.20 -4.10
CA ARG A 353 23.71 -8.42 -3.21
C ARG A 353 24.26 -7.17 -3.92
N LEU A 354 24.28 -6.04 -3.20
CA LEU A 354 24.91 -4.80 -3.65
C LEU A 354 26.40 -4.99 -3.90
N SER A 355 27.06 -5.80 -3.07
CA SER A 355 28.49 -6.09 -3.16
C SER A 355 28.89 -7.01 -4.31
N ARG A 356 27.93 -7.69 -4.96
CA ARG A 356 28.21 -8.73 -5.96
C ARG A 356 27.38 -8.56 -7.22
N GLU A 357 26.14 -9.06 -7.24
CA GLU A 357 25.32 -9.11 -8.47
C GLU A 357 24.92 -7.71 -8.98
N LEU A 358 24.83 -6.74 -8.08
CA LEU A 358 24.47 -5.34 -8.39
C LEU A 358 25.68 -4.39 -8.44
N ARG A 359 26.90 -4.90 -8.15
CA ARG A 359 28.13 -4.11 -8.23
C ARG A 359 28.40 -3.72 -9.67
N GLY A 360 28.89 -2.48 -9.88
CA GLY A 360 29.17 -2.00 -11.24
C GLY A 360 27.94 -1.47 -11.98
N LYS A 361 26.77 -1.40 -11.35
CA LYS A 361 25.52 -0.92 -11.97
C LYS A 361 25.05 0.38 -11.34
N VAL A 362 24.42 1.23 -12.15
CA VAL A 362 23.64 2.36 -11.61
C VAL A 362 22.28 1.81 -11.20
N LEU A 363 21.93 1.90 -9.93
CA LEU A 363 20.69 1.30 -9.41
C LEU A 363 19.61 2.36 -9.21
N VAL A 364 18.36 1.97 -9.43
CA VAL A 364 17.19 2.68 -8.91
C VAL A 364 16.56 1.78 -7.85
N LEU A 365 16.65 2.19 -6.58
CA LEU A 365 15.93 1.55 -5.49
C LEU A 365 14.59 2.25 -5.33
N ASP A 366 13.50 1.51 -5.49
CA ASP A 366 12.15 2.01 -5.28
C ASP A 366 11.65 1.56 -3.90
N PHE A 367 11.55 2.50 -2.95
CA PHE A 367 10.97 2.24 -1.64
C PHE A 367 9.46 2.39 -1.73
N TRP A 368 8.75 1.26 -1.80
CA TRP A 368 7.32 1.22 -2.13
C TRP A 368 6.56 0.25 -1.24
N THR A 369 5.23 0.37 -1.25
CA THR A 369 4.29 -0.57 -0.62
C THR A 369 3.06 -0.65 -1.52
N TYR A 370 2.42 -1.83 -1.63
CA TYR A 370 1.42 -2.05 -2.69
C TYR A 370 0.02 -1.53 -2.36
N CYS A 371 -0.26 -1.14 -1.10
CA CYS A 371 -1.50 -0.45 -0.74
C CYS A 371 -1.55 0.98 -1.29
N CYS A 372 -0.41 1.66 -1.35
CA CYS A 372 -0.34 3.10 -1.55
C CYS A 372 -0.55 3.47 -3.02
N ILE A 373 -1.57 4.30 -3.30
CA ILE A 373 -1.86 4.75 -4.66
C ILE A 373 -0.70 5.53 -5.29
N ASN A 374 0.03 6.30 -4.49
CA ASN A 374 1.20 7.05 -4.95
C ASN A 374 2.31 6.11 -5.44
N CYS A 375 2.49 4.95 -4.80
CA CYS A 375 3.44 3.93 -5.25
C CYS A 375 2.99 3.29 -6.57
N ILE A 376 1.71 2.96 -6.68
CA ILE A 376 1.14 2.37 -7.90
C ILE A 376 1.36 3.31 -9.11
N HIS A 377 1.19 4.62 -8.93
CA HIS A 377 1.44 5.61 -9.98
C HIS A 377 2.89 5.67 -10.49
N VAL A 378 3.86 5.19 -9.71
CA VAL A 378 5.29 5.19 -10.10
C VAL A 378 5.67 3.93 -10.87
N LEU A 379 4.91 2.85 -10.79
CA LEU A 379 5.20 1.60 -11.50
C LEU A 379 5.27 1.77 -13.03
N PRO A 380 4.38 2.51 -13.71
CA PRO A 380 4.51 2.79 -15.15
C PRO A 380 5.77 3.58 -15.51
N ASP A 381 6.19 4.51 -14.63
CA ASP A 381 7.41 5.29 -14.81
C ASP A 381 8.65 4.38 -14.73
N LEU A 382 8.70 3.49 -13.74
CA LEU A 382 9.77 2.50 -13.59
C LEU A 382 9.82 1.53 -14.78
N ALA A 383 8.67 1.02 -15.23
CA ALA A 383 8.61 0.17 -16.40
C ALA A 383 9.11 0.87 -17.67
N ALA A 384 8.87 2.18 -17.81
CA ALA A 384 9.43 2.98 -18.90
C ALA A 384 10.96 3.14 -18.79
N ILE A 385 11.49 3.34 -17.59
CA ILE A 385 12.94 3.38 -17.31
C ILE A 385 13.58 2.03 -17.62
N GLU A 386 13.01 0.92 -17.15
CA GLU A 386 13.49 -0.44 -17.43
C GLU A 386 13.57 -0.72 -18.93
N ARG A 387 12.55 -0.34 -19.70
CA ARG A 387 12.55 -0.48 -21.17
C ARG A 387 13.63 0.39 -21.83
N LYS A 388 13.75 1.66 -21.41
CA LYS A 388 14.71 2.60 -22.00
C LYS A 388 16.16 2.16 -21.80
N TYR A 389 16.48 1.66 -20.60
CA TYR A 389 17.84 1.25 -20.23
C TYR A 389 18.06 -0.26 -20.33
N SER A 390 17.23 -0.97 -21.10
CA SER A 390 17.40 -2.39 -21.35
C SER A 390 18.76 -2.67 -21.99
N GLY A 391 19.55 -3.55 -21.37
CA GLY A 391 20.92 -3.88 -21.82
C GLY A 391 22.01 -2.89 -21.39
N ALA A 392 21.64 -1.76 -20.78
CA ALA A 392 22.60 -0.87 -20.10
C ALA A 392 22.95 -1.43 -18.71
N PRO A 393 24.06 -0.99 -18.07
CA PRO A 393 24.43 -1.38 -16.71
C PRO A 393 23.58 -0.62 -15.67
N VAL A 394 22.26 -0.71 -15.82
CA VAL A 394 21.23 -0.15 -14.95
C VAL A 394 20.37 -1.28 -14.40
N ALA A 395 19.96 -1.17 -13.14
CA ALA A 395 18.98 -2.09 -12.56
C ALA A 395 17.98 -1.35 -11.68
N VAL A 396 16.71 -1.73 -11.76
CA VAL A 396 15.66 -1.30 -10.83
C VAL A 396 15.46 -2.41 -9.80
N VAL A 397 15.35 -2.05 -8.52
CA VAL A 397 15.02 -2.98 -7.44
C VAL A 397 13.91 -2.37 -6.59
N GLY A 398 12.76 -3.03 -6.52
CA GLY A 398 11.68 -2.66 -5.61
C GLY A 398 12.00 -3.11 -4.19
N VAL A 399 12.24 -2.18 -3.29
CA VAL A 399 12.45 -2.42 -1.86
C VAL A 399 11.10 -2.29 -1.16
N HIS A 400 10.34 -3.39 -1.14
CA HIS A 400 9.00 -3.40 -0.58
C HIS A 400 9.08 -3.18 0.94
N SER A 401 8.59 -2.03 1.39
CA SER A 401 8.68 -1.53 2.76
C SER A 401 7.27 -1.35 3.30
N ALA A 402 6.75 -2.41 3.95
CA ALA A 402 5.33 -2.61 4.28
C ALA A 402 4.72 -1.55 5.21
N LYS A 403 3.63 -0.89 4.82
CA LYS A 403 2.87 -0.01 5.71
C LYS A 403 2.04 -0.82 6.72
N PHE A 404 1.26 -1.77 6.22
CA PHE A 404 0.34 -2.64 6.96
C PHE A 404 0.95 -4.02 7.27
N ASP A 405 0.41 -4.72 8.27
CA ASP A 405 0.95 -6.04 8.67
C ASP A 405 0.77 -7.12 7.59
N ASN A 406 -0.36 -7.12 6.88
CA ASN A 406 -0.57 -8.02 5.74
C ASN A 406 0.51 -7.86 4.65
N GLU A 407 1.03 -6.64 4.46
CA GLU A 407 2.03 -6.37 3.42
C GLU A 407 3.43 -6.89 3.79
N LYS A 408 3.63 -7.40 5.02
CA LYS A 408 4.85 -8.12 5.40
C LYS A 408 4.84 -9.57 4.90
N ASP A 409 3.67 -10.12 4.60
CA ASP A 409 3.51 -11.48 4.09
C ASP A 409 4.02 -11.59 2.65
N SER A 410 4.92 -12.55 2.42
CA SER A 410 5.57 -12.73 1.12
C SER A 410 4.61 -13.17 0.02
N GLU A 411 3.55 -13.92 0.33
CA GLU A 411 2.57 -14.31 -0.67
C GLU A 411 1.64 -13.14 -1.05
N ALA A 412 1.34 -12.24 -0.10
CA ALA A 412 0.64 -11.00 -0.40
C ALA A 412 1.46 -10.10 -1.34
N ILE A 413 2.76 -9.93 -1.08
CA ILE A 413 3.67 -9.18 -1.97
C ILE A 413 3.77 -9.86 -3.34
N ARG A 414 3.92 -11.20 -3.38
CA ARG A 414 3.93 -11.96 -4.63
C ARG A 414 2.67 -11.71 -5.45
N ASN A 415 1.50 -11.73 -4.80
CA ASN A 415 0.23 -11.41 -5.45
C ASN A 415 0.18 -9.97 -5.95
N ALA A 416 0.73 -9.00 -5.23
CA ALA A 416 0.84 -7.62 -5.70
C ALA A 416 1.77 -7.50 -6.92
N VAL A 417 2.92 -8.18 -6.94
CA VAL A 417 3.83 -8.25 -8.09
C VAL A 417 3.11 -8.79 -9.33
N LEU A 418 2.34 -9.86 -9.17
CA LEU A 418 1.55 -10.48 -10.24
C LEU A 418 0.36 -9.62 -10.68
N ARG A 419 -0.29 -8.95 -9.73
CA ARG A 419 -1.43 -8.07 -9.95
C ARG A 419 -0.98 -6.87 -10.76
N TYR A 420 0.05 -6.13 -10.33
CA TYR A 420 0.53 -4.92 -11.01
C TYR A 420 1.54 -5.20 -12.14
N GLU A 421 1.85 -6.48 -12.39
CA GLU A 421 2.71 -6.94 -13.49
C GLU A 421 4.13 -6.36 -13.44
N ILE A 422 4.66 -6.26 -12.22
CA ILE A 422 6.03 -5.80 -11.95
C ILE A 422 7.03 -6.82 -12.51
N SER A 423 8.02 -6.37 -13.28
CA SER A 423 9.05 -7.21 -13.90
C SER A 423 10.43 -7.11 -13.26
N HIS A 424 10.75 -6.01 -12.59
CA HIS A 424 12.02 -5.87 -11.88
C HIS A 424 12.08 -6.76 -10.64
N PRO A 425 13.29 -7.07 -10.14
CA PRO A 425 13.50 -7.68 -8.82
C PRO A 425 12.78 -6.90 -7.71
N VAL A 426 12.11 -7.61 -6.81
CA VAL A 426 11.50 -7.05 -5.60
C VAL A 426 12.01 -7.81 -4.39
N VAL A 427 12.39 -7.09 -3.33
CA VAL A 427 12.79 -7.67 -2.05
C VAL A 427 11.76 -7.32 -0.98
N ASN A 428 11.41 -8.29 -0.14
CA ASN A 428 10.57 -8.06 1.04
C ASN A 428 11.43 -7.46 2.18
N ASP A 429 11.45 -6.13 2.29
CA ASP A 429 12.00 -5.42 3.45
C ASP A 429 10.86 -4.99 4.39
N GLY A 430 9.98 -5.93 4.76
CA GLY A 430 8.81 -5.68 5.62
C GLY A 430 9.17 -5.13 7.01
N ASN A 431 10.40 -5.33 7.46
CA ASN A 431 10.95 -4.74 8.69
C ASN A 431 11.62 -3.38 8.46
N MET A 432 11.63 -2.84 7.24
CA MET A 432 12.14 -1.50 6.90
C MET A 432 13.60 -1.26 7.28
N THR A 433 14.45 -2.26 7.09
CA THR A 433 15.87 -2.17 7.43
C THR A 433 16.59 -1.19 6.52
N LEU A 434 16.40 -1.30 5.19
CA LEU A 434 16.99 -0.38 4.23
C LEU A 434 16.33 0.99 4.29
N TRP A 435 15.01 1.03 4.46
CA TRP A 435 14.26 2.27 4.64
C TRP A 435 14.83 3.12 5.77
N ARG A 436 15.02 2.53 6.96
CA ARG A 436 15.61 3.23 8.11
C ARG A 436 17.11 3.49 7.93
N GLY A 437 17.84 2.54 7.34
CA GLY A 437 19.26 2.66 7.05
C GLY A 437 19.60 3.78 6.07
N LEU A 438 18.69 4.09 5.14
CA LEU A 438 18.83 5.23 4.23
C LEU A 438 18.20 6.53 4.76
N GLY A 439 17.30 6.43 5.74
CA GLY A 439 16.56 7.59 6.23
C GLY A 439 15.46 8.01 5.28
N VAL A 440 14.77 7.04 4.68
CA VAL A 440 13.54 7.23 3.89
C VAL A 440 12.41 7.62 4.84
N SER A 441 11.46 8.43 4.35
CA SER A 441 10.34 8.93 5.16
C SER A 441 9.05 9.16 4.36
N SER A 442 8.99 8.69 3.11
CA SER A 442 7.83 8.88 2.23
C SER A 442 7.69 7.71 1.27
N TRP A 443 6.46 7.30 1.04
CA TRP A 443 6.11 6.37 -0.03
C TRP A 443 5.58 7.14 -1.24
N PRO A 444 6.01 6.80 -2.47
CA PRO A 444 7.26 6.10 -2.76
C PRO A 444 8.48 7.00 -2.48
N THR A 445 9.68 6.42 -2.46
CA THR A 445 10.94 7.18 -2.60
C THR A 445 11.86 6.45 -3.57
N LEU A 446 12.31 7.14 -4.61
CA LEU A 446 13.28 6.61 -5.57
C LEU A 446 14.69 7.04 -5.17
N ALA A 447 15.58 6.09 -4.88
CA ALA A 447 16.98 6.36 -4.63
C ALA A 447 17.83 5.91 -5.84
N VAL A 448 18.53 6.84 -6.47
CA VAL A 448 19.49 6.53 -7.53
C VAL A 448 20.86 6.29 -6.90
N VAL A 449 21.48 5.16 -7.18
CA VAL A 449 22.69 4.67 -6.51
C VAL A 449 23.80 4.41 -7.53
N SER A 450 25.02 4.81 -7.19
CA SER A 450 26.19 4.64 -8.04
C SER A 450 26.66 3.17 -8.12
N PRO A 451 27.54 2.84 -9.09
CA PRO A 451 28.15 1.51 -9.24
C PRO A 451 28.92 0.97 -8.02
N ARG A 452 29.24 1.85 -7.05
CA ARG A 452 29.93 1.52 -5.80
C ARG A 452 28.99 1.46 -4.59
N GLY A 453 27.68 1.42 -4.80
CA GLY A 453 26.69 1.35 -3.72
C GLY A 453 26.57 2.65 -2.92
N ARG A 454 26.66 3.81 -3.58
CA ARG A 454 26.56 5.13 -2.94
C ARG A 454 25.37 5.90 -3.50
N VAL A 455 24.52 6.45 -2.64
CA VAL A 455 23.36 7.26 -3.03
C VAL A 455 23.84 8.49 -3.81
N ILE A 456 23.34 8.66 -5.02
CA ILE A 456 23.50 9.86 -5.85
C ILE A 456 22.39 10.86 -5.51
N ALA A 457 21.15 10.38 -5.45
CA ALA A 457 19.98 11.20 -5.16
C ALA A 457 18.87 10.36 -4.50
N MET A 458 18.04 11.01 -3.68
CA MET A 458 16.76 10.46 -3.21
C MET A 458 15.64 11.40 -3.63
N LEU A 459 14.60 10.84 -4.23
CA LEU A 459 13.47 11.55 -4.84
C LEU A 459 12.18 11.06 -4.16
N PRO A 460 11.71 11.72 -3.09
CA PRO A 460 10.50 11.32 -2.39
C PRO A 460 9.25 11.73 -3.17
N GLY A 461 8.25 10.85 -3.20
CA GLY A 461 6.97 11.08 -3.88
C GLY A 461 6.96 10.64 -5.35
N GLU A 462 5.87 11.00 -6.03
CA GLU A 462 5.61 10.65 -7.43
C GLU A 462 6.05 11.73 -8.42
N GLY A 463 6.05 11.41 -9.73
CA GLY A 463 6.28 12.40 -10.79
C GLY A 463 7.76 12.71 -11.10
N HIS A 464 8.68 11.82 -10.70
CA HIS A 464 10.12 11.99 -10.84
C HIS A 464 10.75 11.26 -12.03
N ARG A 465 9.96 10.71 -12.96
CA ARG A 465 10.49 9.93 -14.11
C ARG A 465 11.62 10.64 -14.85
N GLN A 466 11.43 11.91 -15.23
CA GLN A 466 12.46 12.66 -15.96
C GLN A 466 13.69 12.94 -15.10
N ASP A 467 13.50 13.16 -13.80
CA ASP A 467 14.60 13.39 -12.87
C ASP A 467 15.48 12.14 -12.75
N VAL A 468 14.87 10.95 -12.61
CA VAL A 468 15.57 9.66 -12.63
C VAL A 468 16.27 9.44 -13.96
N ASP A 469 15.59 9.70 -15.08
CA ASP A 469 16.14 9.54 -16.42
C ASP A 469 17.42 10.38 -16.64
N ASP A 470 17.36 11.67 -16.29
CA ASP A 470 18.50 12.59 -16.44
C ASP A 470 19.69 12.17 -15.55
N ILE A 471 19.42 11.70 -14.32
CA ILE A 471 20.46 11.21 -13.39
C ILE A 471 21.09 9.92 -13.92
N LEU A 472 20.28 8.97 -14.42
CA LEU A 472 20.78 7.72 -14.99
C LEU A 472 21.66 7.98 -16.21
N ALA A 473 21.23 8.82 -17.14
CA ALA A 473 22.02 9.21 -18.31
C ALA A 473 23.37 9.82 -17.88
N ALA A 474 23.34 10.78 -16.95
CA ALA A 474 24.55 11.42 -16.43
C ALA A 474 25.50 10.46 -15.70
N ALA A 475 24.94 9.53 -14.91
CA ALA A 475 25.70 8.52 -14.20
C ALA A 475 26.36 7.53 -15.16
N LEU A 476 25.65 7.08 -16.18
CA LEU A 476 26.21 6.18 -17.20
C LEU A 476 27.37 6.82 -17.96
N GLU A 477 27.27 8.11 -18.32
CA GLU A 477 28.39 8.83 -18.93
C GLU A 477 29.58 8.93 -17.97
N HIS A 478 29.36 9.41 -16.75
CA HIS A 478 30.44 9.66 -15.79
C HIS A 478 31.17 8.37 -15.37
N TYR A 479 30.42 7.32 -15.02
CA TYR A 479 30.99 6.06 -14.57
C TYR A 479 31.51 5.20 -15.73
N GLY A 480 30.99 5.40 -16.94
CA GLY A 480 31.52 4.82 -18.17
C GLY A 480 32.91 5.38 -18.51
N GLU A 481 33.08 6.70 -18.44
CA GLU A 481 34.39 7.38 -18.63
C GLU A 481 35.45 6.91 -17.64
N SER A 482 35.04 6.53 -16.43
CA SER A 482 35.94 6.03 -15.38
C SER A 482 36.06 4.50 -15.33
N GLY A 483 35.43 3.76 -16.25
CA GLY A 483 35.54 2.30 -16.34
C GLY A 483 34.95 1.54 -15.16
N GLN A 484 33.94 2.09 -14.47
CA GLN A 484 33.34 1.51 -13.27
C GLN A 484 32.07 0.68 -13.54
N LEU A 485 31.64 0.59 -14.81
CA LEU A 485 30.39 -0.06 -15.19
C LEU A 485 30.57 -1.55 -15.55
N ASP A 486 29.61 -2.38 -15.15
CA ASP A 486 29.56 -3.81 -15.46
C ASP A 486 28.23 -4.16 -16.17
N ASN A 487 28.36 -4.63 -17.41
CA ASN A 487 27.23 -4.99 -18.29
C ASN A 487 26.68 -6.41 -18.05
N THR A 488 27.21 -7.16 -17.09
CA THR A 488 26.70 -8.51 -16.75
C THR A 488 25.22 -8.46 -16.37
N PRO A 489 24.28 -9.14 -17.06
CA PRO A 489 22.86 -9.01 -16.74
C PRO A 489 22.53 -9.41 -15.28
N VAL A 490 21.56 -8.72 -14.67
CA VAL A 490 21.05 -9.08 -13.35
C VAL A 490 20.27 -10.40 -13.46
N PRO A 491 20.49 -11.38 -12.57
CA PRO A 491 19.70 -12.62 -12.56
C PRO A 491 18.20 -12.34 -12.44
N SER A 492 17.39 -13.00 -13.25
CA SER A 492 15.93 -12.86 -13.23
C SER A 492 15.23 -14.22 -13.15
N ALA A 493 14.08 -14.23 -12.48
CA ALA A 493 13.21 -15.39 -12.31
C ALA A 493 11.77 -14.91 -12.04
N LEU A 494 11.05 -14.50 -13.09
CA LEU A 494 9.77 -13.79 -12.98
C LEU A 494 8.69 -14.63 -12.30
N GLU A 495 7.92 -14.02 -11.40
CA GLU A 495 6.84 -14.71 -10.67
C GLU A 495 5.69 -15.14 -11.58
N LYS A 496 5.42 -14.35 -12.63
CA LYS A 496 4.36 -14.64 -13.60
C LYS A 496 4.59 -15.97 -14.35
N ASP A 497 5.83 -16.42 -14.46
CA ASP A 497 6.20 -17.66 -15.14
C ASP A 497 6.07 -18.89 -14.20
N LYS A 498 5.87 -18.66 -12.90
CA LYS A 498 5.79 -19.70 -11.86
C LYS A 498 4.36 -19.97 -11.39
N ASP A 499 3.40 -19.11 -11.75
CA ASP A 499 2.06 -19.15 -11.17
C ASP A 499 1.06 -20.02 -11.96
N PRO A 500 0.60 -21.16 -11.41
CA PRO A 500 -0.35 -22.02 -12.09
C PRO A 500 -1.79 -21.43 -12.11
N LEU A 501 -2.14 -20.54 -11.18
CA LEU A 501 -3.48 -19.93 -11.13
C LEU A 501 -3.72 -19.01 -12.33
N LEU A 502 -2.67 -18.36 -12.84
CA LEU A 502 -2.73 -17.56 -14.07
C LEU A 502 -3.18 -18.38 -15.30
N ALA A 503 -2.96 -19.69 -15.28
CA ALA A 503 -3.39 -20.59 -16.35
C ALA A 503 -4.74 -21.28 -16.05
N ALA A 504 -5.12 -21.39 -14.77
CA ALA A 504 -6.24 -22.22 -14.33
C ALA A 504 -7.54 -21.44 -14.05
N SER A 505 -7.47 -20.19 -13.57
CA SER A 505 -8.67 -19.40 -13.28
C SER A 505 -9.16 -18.63 -14.52
N PRO A 506 -10.48 -18.58 -14.78
CA PRO A 506 -11.04 -17.73 -15.84
C PRO A 506 -10.97 -16.22 -15.53
N LEU A 507 -10.74 -15.86 -14.26
CA LEU A 507 -10.55 -14.48 -13.79
C LEU A 507 -9.12 -14.26 -13.31
N ARG A 508 -8.66 -13.01 -13.31
CA ARG A 508 -7.35 -12.60 -12.80
C ARG A 508 -7.50 -11.34 -11.94
N TYR A 509 -7.44 -11.54 -10.62
CA TYR A 509 -7.62 -10.49 -9.60
C TYR A 509 -8.90 -9.65 -9.84
N PRO A 510 -10.10 -10.25 -9.75
CA PRO A 510 -11.34 -9.51 -9.91
C PRO A 510 -11.48 -8.47 -8.79
N GLY A 511 -11.54 -7.19 -9.15
CA GLY A 511 -11.50 -6.10 -8.16
C GLY A 511 -12.86 -5.74 -7.58
N LYS A 512 -13.89 -5.67 -8.43
CA LYS A 512 -15.25 -5.22 -8.05
C LYS A 512 -16.33 -6.01 -8.80
N VAL A 513 -17.56 -5.90 -8.30
CA VAL A 513 -18.73 -6.56 -8.89
C VAL A 513 -19.97 -5.67 -8.74
N ALA A 514 -20.82 -5.69 -9.75
CA ALA A 514 -22.20 -5.19 -9.69
C ALA A 514 -23.17 -6.30 -10.03
N SER A 515 -24.45 -6.12 -9.70
CA SER A 515 -25.49 -7.09 -9.99
C SER A 515 -26.77 -6.47 -10.53
N ASP A 516 -27.43 -7.23 -11.38
CA ASP A 516 -28.79 -6.99 -11.87
C ASP A 516 -29.72 -7.93 -11.08
N LEU A 517 -30.49 -7.37 -10.14
CA LEU A 517 -31.41 -8.10 -9.27
C LEU A 517 -32.80 -8.33 -9.91
N THR A 518 -32.98 -8.05 -11.21
CA THR A 518 -34.20 -8.41 -11.93
C THR A 518 -34.31 -9.93 -12.12
N ALA A 519 -35.43 -10.39 -12.68
CA ALA A 519 -35.61 -11.80 -13.05
C ALA A 519 -34.53 -12.34 -14.01
N ALA A 520 -33.85 -11.46 -14.76
CA ALA A 520 -32.73 -11.84 -15.63
C ALA A 520 -31.48 -12.26 -14.82
N GLY A 521 -31.28 -11.71 -13.62
CA GLY A 521 -30.26 -12.11 -12.65
C GLY A 521 -28.85 -12.16 -13.24
N ARG A 522 -28.18 -11.01 -13.37
CA ARG A 522 -26.82 -10.92 -13.95
C ARG A 522 -25.79 -10.42 -12.93
N LEU A 523 -24.54 -10.84 -13.09
CA LEU A 523 -23.38 -10.31 -12.38
C LEU A 523 -22.42 -9.68 -13.39
N PHE A 524 -21.94 -8.49 -13.07
CA PHE A 524 -20.94 -7.75 -13.84
C PHE A 524 -19.66 -7.69 -13.02
N VAL A 525 -18.70 -8.55 -13.35
CA VAL A 525 -17.45 -8.70 -12.59
C VAL A 525 -16.34 -7.92 -13.30
N ALA A 526 -15.71 -6.98 -12.62
CA ALA A 526 -14.50 -6.34 -13.11
C ALA A 526 -13.32 -7.32 -12.97
N ASP A 527 -12.96 -7.97 -14.08
CA ASP A 527 -11.85 -8.91 -14.20
C ASP A 527 -10.56 -8.11 -14.41
N SER A 528 -10.14 -7.40 -13.37
CA SER A 528 -9.29 -6.21 -13.46
C SER A 528 -7.98 -6.47 -14.20
N THR A 529 -7.24 -7.53 -13.87
CA THR A 529 -5.93 -7.77 -14.50
C THR A 529 -6.04 -8.40 -15.89
N ASN A 530 -7.22 -8.88 -16.28
CA ASN A 530 -7.54 -9.25 -17.66
C ASN A 530 -8.17 -8.09 -18.46
N ASN A 531 -8.25 -6.88 -17.88
CA ASN A 531 -8.69 -5.64 -18.55
C ASN A 531 -10.06 -5.75 -19.23
N ARG A 532 -11.02 -6.40 -18.57
CA ARG A 532 -12.38 -6.60 -19.09
C ARG A 532 -13.42 -6.64 -17.98
N ILE A 533 -14.70 -6.50 -18.33
CA ILE A 533 -15.83 -6.87 -17.47
C ILE A 533 -16.38 -8.22 -17.96
N VAL A 534 -16.51 -9.19 -17.06
CA VAL A 534 -17.13 -10.49 -17.32
C VAL A 534 -18.58 -10.45 -16.87
N VAL A 535 -19.50 -10.76 -17.78
CA VAL A 535 -20.94 -10.82 -17.50
C VAL A 535 -21.37 -12.26 -17.38
N THR A 536 -21.99 -12.59 -16.25
CA THR A 536 -22.54 -13.93 -15.99
C THR A 536 -24.00 -13.84 -15.54
N ASP A 537 -24.72 -14.95 -15.58
CA ASP A 537 -25.97 -15.05 -14.82
C ASP A 537 -25.69 -15.27 -13.32
N ALA A 538 -26.74 -15.20 -12.49
CA ALA A 538 -26.62 -15.37 -11.05
C ALA A 538 -26.11 -16.76 -10.60
N LYS A 539 -26.03 -17.73 -11.52
CA LYS A 539 -25.48 -19.08 -11.27
C LYS A 539 -24.05 -19.22 -11.79
N GLY A 540 -23.42 -18.14 -12.27
CA GLY A 540 -22.04 -18.14 -12.75
C GLY A 540 -21.88 -18.60 -14.20
N ARG A 541 -22.97 -18.78 -14.97
CA ARG A 541 -22.86 -19.12 -16.40
C ARG A 541 -22.47 -17.88 -17.19
N PHE A 542 -21.41 -17.98 -17.98
CA PHE A 542 -20.94 -16.91 -18.85
C PHE A 542 -22.03 -16.48 -19.85
N LEU A 543 -22.20 -15.18 -19.99
CA LEU A 543 -23.11 -14.57 -20.95
C LEU A 543 -22.31 -13.83 -22.03
N GLU A 544 -21.45 -12.90 -21.61
CA GLU A 544 -20.60 -12.12 -22.50
C GLU A 544 -19.44 -11.45 -21.75
N ALA A 545 -18.51 -10.86 -22.51
CA ALA A 545 -17.42 -10.06 -21.98
C ALA A 545 -17.43 -8.68 -22.64
N ILE A 546 -17.05 -7.66 -21.87
CA ILE A 546 -16.95 -6.27 -22.32
C ILE A 546 -15.49 -5.86 -22.19
N GLY A 547 -14.88 -5.46 -23.31
CA GLY A 547 -13.48 -5.13 -23.40
C GLY A 547 -12.67 -6.23 -24.10
N CYS A 548 -11.75 -5.82 -24.97
CA CYS A 548 -10.88 -6.70 -25.74
C CYS A 548 -9.83 -7.42 -24.87
N GLY A 549 -9.60 -6.96 -23.64
CA GLY A 549 -8.62 -7.51 -22.70
C GLY A 549 -7.19 -6.99 -22.86
N ALA A 550 -6.92 -6.14 -23.85
CA ALA A 550 -5.70 -5.36 -23.91
C ALA A 550 -5.83 -4.10 -23.03
N PRO A 551 -4.77 -3.68 -22.33
CA PRO A 551 -4.77 -2.44 -21.56
C PRO A 551 -4.83 -1.22 -22.50
N GLY A 552 -5.75 -0.30 -22.26
CA GLY A 552 -5.79 1.00 -22.95
C GLY A 552 -7.14 1.70 -22.86
N LEU A 553 -7.22 2.93 -23.35
CA LEU A 553 -8.43 3.76 -23.35
C LEU A 553 -9.00 3.84 -24.78
N VAL A 554 -9.79 2.83 -25.16
CA VAL A 554 -10.43 2.76 -26.48
C VAL A 554 -11.93 2.58 -26.30
N ASP A 555 -12.72 3.42 -26.96
CA ASP A 555 -14.18 3.33 -27.04
C ASP A 555 -14.61 2.48 -28.25
N GLY A 556 -15.87 2.07 -28.31
CA GLY A 556 -16.41 1.30 -29.44
C GLY A 556 -17.30 0.14 -29.03
N GLY A 557 -17.42 -0.88 -29.87
CA GLY A 557 -18.10 -2.12 -29.51
C GLY A 557 -17.38 -2.89 -28.39
N TYR A 558 -18.04 -3.86 -27.75
CA TYR A 558 -17.44 -4.63 -26.65
C TYR A 558 -16.09 -5.30 -26.99
N GLU A 559 -15.93 -5.73 -28.23
CA GLU A 559 -14.71 -6.42 -28.71
C GLU A 559 -13.59 -5.45 -29.11
N GLU A 560 -13.92 -4.17 -29.32
CA GLU A 560 -12.98 -3.12 -29.74
C GLU A 560 -12.50 -2.31 -28.53
N ALA A 561 -13.42 -2.05 -27.61
CA ALA A 561 -13.16 -1.24 -26.45
C ALA A 561 -12.02 -1.82 -25.61
N ALA A 562 -11.11 -0.96 -25.16
CA ALA A 562 -10.05 -1.32 -24.24
C ALA A 562 -10.34 -0.68 -22.88
N LEU A 563 -10.05 -1.42 -21.81
CA LEU A 563 -10.06 -0.98 -20.42
C LEU A 563 -8.64 -1.16 -19.87
N TYR A 564 -8.33 -0.58 -18.72
CA TYR A 564 -7.05 -0.83 -18.06
C TYR A 564 -7.24 -0.89 -16.54
N ARG A 565 -7.14 -2.12 -16.02
CA ARG A 565 -7.44 -2.48 -14.61
C ARG A 565 -8.73 -1.85 -14.08
N PRO A 566 -9.89 -2.10 -14.73
CA PRO A 566 -11.15 -1.56 -14.24
C PRO A 566 -11.43 -2.05 -12.81
N GLN A 567 -11.95 -1.16 -11.98
CA GLN A 567 -12.40 -1.44 -10.62
C GLN A 567 -13.91 -1.23 -10.54
N GLY A 568 -14.38 -0.20 -9.85
CA GLY A 568 -15.80 0.06 -9.57
C GLY A 568 -16.73 -0.15 -10.76
N VAL A 569 -17.83 -0.86 -10.53
CA VAL A 569 -18.90 -1.03 -11.51
C VAL A 569 -20.22 -0.71 -10.83
N ALA A 570 -21.06 0.11 -11.46
CA ALA A 570 -22.41 0.40 -10.99
C ALA A 570 -23.43 0.17 -12.12
N TYR A 571 -24.47 -0.60 -11.85
CA TYR A 571 -25.53 -0.89 -12.82
C TYR A 571 -26.73 0.03 -12.65
N SER A 572 -27.13 0.71 -13.73
CA SER A 572 -28.39 1.44 -13.83
C SER A 572 -29.44 0.55 -14.48
N LEU A 573 -30.46 0.14 -13.71
CA LEU A 573 -31.59 -0.60 -14.24
C LEU A 573 -32.46 0.28 -15.16
N LYS A 574 -32.68 1.56 -14.80
CA LYS A 574 -33.57 2.45 -15.57
C LYS A 574 -33.05 2.74 -16.97
N ARG A 575 -31.73 2.84 -17.14
CA ARG A 575 -31.08 3.15 -18.42
C ARG A 575 -30.48 1.92 -19.10
N ASN A 576 -30.39 0.80 -18.37
CA ASN A 576 -29.71 -0.41 -18.80
C ASN A 576 -28.25 -0.14 -19.23
N VAL A 577 -27.51 0.57 -18.37
CA VAL A 577 -26.09 0.89 -18.59
C VAL A 577 -25.24 0.53 -17.37
N LEU A 578 -23.95 0.29 -17.57
CA LEU A 578 -22.96 0.24 -16.49
C LEU A 578 -22.12 1.51 -16.49
N TYR A 579 -21.81 2.01 -15.31
CA TYR A 579 -20.73 2.97 -15.10
C TYR A 579 -19.52 2.21 -14.57
N VAL A 580 -18.34 2.48 -15.13
CA VAL A 580 -17.10 1.76 -14.80
C VAL A 580 -16.00 2.76 -14.44
N ALA A 581 -15.42 2.60 -13.25
CA ALA A 581 -14.17 3.23 -12.87
C ALA A 581 -13.02 2.47 -13.53
N ASP A 582 -12.44 3.06 -14.56
CA ASP A 582 -11.36 2.49 -15.36
C ASP A 582 -10.02 3.04 -14.86
N THR A 583 -9.52 2.42 -13.79
CA THR A 583 -8.63 3.02 -12.80
C THR A 583 -7.29 3.47 -13.38
N GLU A 584 -6.60 2.60 -14.12
CA GLU A 584 -5.26 2.91 -14.68
C GLU A 584 -5.35 3.74 -15.98
N ASN A 585 -6.52 3.79 -16.62
CA ASN A 585 -6.78 4.80 -17.66
C ASN A 585 -7.16 6.15 -17.06
N HIS A 586 -7.31 6.23 -15.73
CA HIS A 586 -7.78 7.42 -15.03
C HIS A 586 -9.07 7.98 -15.66
N ALA A 587 -10.03 7.09 -15.93
CA ALA A 587 -11.23 7.41 -16.70
C ALA A 587 -12.51 6.85 -16.06
N LEU A 588 -13.62 7.54 -16.31
CA LEU A 588 -14.97 7.06 -16.05
C LEU A 588 -15.59 6.63 -17.39
N ARG A 589 -16.05 5.37 -17.48
CA ARG A 589 -16.61 4.79 -18.70
C ARG A 589 -18.11 4.50 -18.52
N GLU A 590 -18.86 4.54 -19.61
CA GLU A 590 -20.23 4.05 -19.70
C GLU A 590 -20.28 2.86 -20.64
N VAL A 591 -20.94 1.78 -20.22
CA VAL A 591 -21.25 0.62 -21.06
C VAL A 591 -22.75 0.60 -21.32
N ASP A 592 -23.14 0.80 -22.57
CA ASP A 592 -24.52 0.61 -23.01
C ASP A 592 -24.78 -0.88 -23.23
N LEU A 593 -25.65 -1.48 -22.42
CA LEU A 593 -25.97 -2.91 -22.51
C LEU A 593 -26.97 -3.23 -23.62
N THR A 594 -27.64 -2.22 -24.19
CA THR A 594 -28.60 -2.37 -25.28
C THR A 594 -27.88 -2.31 -26.62
N ASN A 595 -27.05 -1.29 -26.82
CA ASN A 595 -26.29 -1.08 -28.06
C ASN A 595 -24.95 -1.82 -28.09
N LYS A 596 -24.53 -2.41 -26.97
CA LYS A 596 -23.26 -3.14 -26.80
C LYS A 596 -22.03 -2.30 -27.12
N THR A 597 -22.02 -1.07 -26.61
CA THR A 597 -20.92 -0.11 -26.80
C THR A 597 -20.35 0.38 -25.48
N VAL A 598 -19.07 0.76 -25.49
CA VAL A 598 -18.37 1.43 -24.39
C VAL A 598 -17.97 2.83 -24.86
N LYS A 599 -18.17 3.83 -24.01
CA LYS A 599 -17.70 5.21 -24.26
C LYS A 599 -17.06 5.82 -23.03
N THR A 600 -16.18 6.80 -23.23
CA THR A 600 -15.53 7.56 -22.16
C THR A 600 -16.39 8.77 -21.77
N LEU A 601 -16.70 8.89 -20.48
CA LEU A 601 -17.49 10.00 -19.92
C LEU A 601 -16.62 11.13 -19.38
N ALA A 602 -15.50 10.78 -18.75
CA ALA A 602 -14.49 11.69 -18.20
C ALA A 602 -13.13 10.99 -18.16
N GLY A 603 -12.04 11.75 -18.25
CA GLY A 603 -10.67 11.23 -18.32
C GLY A 603 -10.17 11.07 -19.76
N ASN A 604 -8.85 11.05 -19.92
CA ASN A 604 -8.19 10.96 -21.24
C ASN A 604 -6.99 9.99 -21.28
N GLY A 605 -6.83 9.13 -20.26
CA GLY A 605 -5.71 8.19 -20.19
C GLY A 605 -4.50 8.72 -19.44
N VAL A 606 -4.51 9.98 -18.99
CA VAL A 606 -3.41 10.60 -18.25
C VAL A 606 -3.83 10.92 -16.83
N LYS A 607 -2.93 10.66 -15.88
CA LYS A 607 -3.13 10.98 -14.47
C LYS A 607 -3.41 12.48 -14.28
N GLY A 608 -4.55 12.80 -13.67
CA GLY A 608 -5.00 14.16 -13.41
C GLY A 608 -4.36 14.82 -12.18
N GLY A 609 -4.10 16.12 -12.28
CA GLY A 609 -3.68 16.99 -11.17
C GLY A 609 -4.73 18.04 -10.78
N ASP A 610 -5.96 17.92 -11.28
CA ASP A 610 -7.07 18.84 -11.01
C ASP A 610 -7.87 18.40 -9.79
N TYR A 611 -7.86 19.19 -8.71
CA TYR A 611 -8.54 18.90 -7.45
C TYR A 611 -9.95 19.52 -7.32
N SER A 612 -10.40 20.24 -8.34
CA SER A 612 -11.69 20.95 -8.34
C SER A 612 -12.68 20.34 -9.33
N GLY A 613 -12.22 20.10 -10.57
CA GLY A 613 -13.08 19.69 -11.68
C GLY A 613 -14.02 20.78 -12.19
N GLY A 614 -15.07 20.35 -12.89
CA GLY A 614 -16.06 21.23 -13.54
C GLY A 614 -16.07 21.14 -15.07
N ALA A 615 -15.20 20.33 -15.65
CA ALA A 615 -15.15 20.07 -17.09
C ALA A 615 -15.91 18.78 -17.46
N SER A 616 -15.97 18.47 -18.76
CA SER A 616 -16.69 17.31 -19.32
C SER A 616 -15.83 16.50 -20.28
N GLY A 617 -16.10 15.20 -20.42
CA GLY A 617 -15.41 14.35 -21.39
C GLY A 617 -13.91 14.28 -21.13
N SER A 618 -13.13 14.22 -22.21
CA SER A 618 -11.66 14.12 -22.15
C SER A 618 -10.96 15.38 -21.61
N SER A 619 -11.69 16.50 -21.47
CA SER A 619 -11.14 17.72 -20.86
C SER A 619 -11.12 17.66 -19.33
N GLN A 620 -11.96 16.81 -18.71
CA GLN A 620 -11.89 16.55 -17.29
C GLN A 620 -10.91 15.42 -17.00
N LEU A 621 -9.76 15.74 -16.43
CA LEU A 621 -8.82 14.74 -15.95
C LEU A 621 -9.30 14.14 -14.63
N LEU A 622 -9.12 12.84 -14.46
CA LEU A 622 -9.35 12.14 -13.19
C LEU A 622 -8.03 11.54 -12.72
N ASN A 623 -8.00 11.07 -11.48
CA ASN A 623 -6.84 10.42 -10.90
C ASN A 623 -7.28 9.18 -10.13
N SER A 624 -7.07 8.03 -10.76
CA SER A 624 -7.34 6.69 -10.23
C SER A 624 -8.73 6.55 -9.59
N PRO A 625 -9.82 6.65 -10.40
CA PRO A 625 -11.16 6.33 -9.93
C PRO A 625 -11.21 4.85 -9.53
N TRP A 626 -11.70 4.55 -8.34
CA TRP A 626 -11.62 3.20 -7.74
C TRP A 626 -12.98 2.55 -7.53
N ASP A 627 -13.99 3.33 -7.15
CA ASP A 627 -15.36 2.84 -7.05
C ASP A 627 -16.37 3.85 -7.60
N VAL A 628 -17.53 3.35 -8.00
CA VAL A 628 -18.65 4.16 -8.49
C VAL A 628 -19.97 3.74 -7.88
N VAL A 629 -20.84 4.70 -7.61
CA VAL A 629 -22.21 4.43 -7.14
C VAL A 629 -23.18 5.47 -7.69
N LEU A 630 -24.40 5.05 -8.01
CA LEU A 630 -25.47 5.95 -8.45
C LEU A 630 -26.24 6.50 -7.25
N ASP A 631 -26.73 7.73 -7.37
CA ASP A 631 -27.75 8.24 -6.46
C ASP A 631 -29.13 7.62 -6.75
N SER A 632 -30.10 7.81 -5.85
CA SER A 632 -31.45 7.22 -6.00
C SER A 632 -32.19 7.72 -7.24
N THR A 633 -31.89 8.95 -7.70
CA THR A 633 -32.49 9.52 -8.92
C THR A 633 -31.76 9.08 -10.19
N GLU A 634 -30.58 8.48 -10.06
CA GLU A 634 -29.62 8.21 -11.15
C GLU A 634 -29.25 9.47 -11.95
N ARG A 635 -29.35 10.64 -11.32
CA ARG A 635 -28.86 11.90 -11.88
C ARG A 635 -27.35 11.99 -11.76
N TYR A 636 -26.81 11.56 -10.63
CA TYR A 636 -25.40 11.65 -10.31
C TYR A 636 -24.77 10.26 -10.18
N VAL A 637 -23.56 10.13 -10.74
CA VAL A 637 -22.65 9.03 -10.46
C VAL A 637 -21.59 9.58 -9.52
N TYR A 638 -21.54 9.07 -8.29
CA TYR A 638 -20.46 9.38 -7.36
C TYR A 638 -19.27 8.46 -7.64
N VAL A 639 -18.07 9.03 -7.61
CA VAL A 639 -16.82 8.34 -7.94
C VAL A 639 -15.85 8.52 -6.79
N ALA A 640 -15.33 7.43 -6.23
CA ALA A 640 -14.23 7.48 -5.27
C ALA A 640 -12.92 7.64 -6.05
N LEU A 641 -12.33 8.84 -6.02
CA LEU A 641 -11.03 9.12 -6.63
C LEU A 641 -9.94 8.87 -5.59
N ALA A 642 -9.43 7.65 -5.60
CA ALA A 642 -8.40 7.18 -4.68
C ALA A 642 -7.13 8.04 -4.78
N GLY A 643 -6.71 8.37 -6.00
CA GLY A 643 -5.45 9.08 -6.28
C GLY A 643 -5.43 10.55 -5.90
N GLN A 644 -6.60 11.16 -5.64
CA GLN A 644 -6.72 12.53 -5.14
C GLN A 644 -7.33 12.61 -3.75
N HIS A 645 -7.64 11.47 -3.14
CA HIS A 645 -8.26 11.40 -1.82
C HIS A 645 -9.57 12.21 -1.75
N GLN A 646 -10.42 12.03 -2.75
CA GLN A 646 -11.66 12.79 -2.94
C GLN A 646 -12.81 11.88 -3.38
N VAL A 647 -14.03 12.32 -3.13
CA VAL A 647 -15.25 11.79 -3.74
C VAL A 647 -15.77 12.82 -4.73
N TRP A 648 -15.84 12.44 -5.99
CA TRP A 648 -16.36 13.28 -7.07
C TRP A 648 -17.78 12.90 -7.41
N ARG A 649 -18.48 13.81 -8.11
CA ARG A 649 -19.75 13.50 -8.77
C ARG A 649 -19.65 13.80 -10.26
N TYR A 650 -20.22 12.93 -11.05
CA TYR A 650 -20.49 13.13 -12.47
C TYR A 650 -22.00 13.35 -12.65
N ASP A 651 -22.38 14.48 -13.23
CA ASP A 651 -23.75 14.79 -13.58
C ASP A 651 -24.08 14.17 -14.95
N THR A 652 -24.95 13.17 -14.96
CA THR A 652 -25.28 12.43 -16.17
C THR A 652 -26.12 13.21 -17.19
N ALA A 653 -26.70 14.35 -16.82
CA ALA A 653 -27.45 15.17 -17.75
C ALA A 653 -26.59 16.25 -18.42
N THR A 654 -25.58 16.76 -17.72
CA THR A 654 -24.68 17.80 -18.25
C THR A 654 -23.35 17.24 -18.74
N GLY A 655 -22.98 16.04 -18.29
CA GLY A 655 -21.70 15.41 -18.56
C GLY A 655 -20.52 16.02 -17.79
N VAL A 656 -20.78 16.82 -16.76
CA VAL A 656 -19.75 17.49 -15.95
C VAL A 656 -19.33 16.62 -14.78
N ALA A 657 -18.02 16.44 -14.58
CA ALA A 657 -17.46 15.83 -13.39
C ALA A 657 -16.75 16.87 -12.52
N ALA A 658 -17.03 16.88 -11.21
CA ALA A 658 -16.41 17.80 -10.26
C ALA A 658 -16.24 17.18 -8.88
N ASN A 659 -15.29 17.73 -8.11
CA ASN A 659 -15.09 17.39 -6.71
C ASN A 659 -16.38 17.68 -5.92
N PHE A 660 -16.88 16.66 -5.22
CA PHE A 660 -18.06 16.77 -4.38
C PHE A 660 -17.70 16.82 -2.89
N SER A 661 -16.66 16.09 -2.45
CA SER A 661 -16.18 16.04 -1.07
C SER A 661 -14.70 15.67 -1.02
N GLY A 662 -13.96 16.31 -0.11
CA GLY A 662 -12.52 16.10 0.06
C GLY A 662 -11.70 17.31 -0.39
N ASN A 663 -10.79 17.76 0.47
CA ASN A 663 -9.88 18.87 0.16
C ASN A 663 -8.58 18.44 -0.55
N GLY A 664 -8.39 17.14 -0.81
CA GLY A 664 -7.21 16.59 -1.47
C GLY A 664 -6.06 16.17 -0.54
N TYR A 665 -6.10 16.51 0.75
CA TYR A 665 -5.14 15.98 1.72
C TYR A 665 -5.49 14.54 2.08
N GLU A 666 -4.46 13.70 2.20
CA GLU A 666 -4.59 12.33 2.68
C GLU A 666 -4.70 12.29 4.21
N ARG A 667 -5.94 12.30 4.75
CA ARG A 667 -6.21 12.37 6.20
C ARG A 667 -7.52 11.70 6.58
N ASN A 668 -7.59 11.17 7.81
CA ASN A 668 -8.83 10.76 8.47
C ASN A 668 -9.57 11.95 9.10
N GLN A 669 -9.98 12.94 8.30
CA GLN A 669 -10.58 14.18 8.81
C GLN A 669 -12.08 14.27 8.49
N ASN A 670 -12.91 14.24 9.54
CA ASN A 670 -14.36 14.41 9.47
C ASN A 670 -14.76 15.88 9.68
N SER A 671 -15.79 16.33 8.96
CA SER A 671 -16.35 17.68 9.11
C SER A 671 -17.75 17.79 8.50
N GLY A 672 -18.49 18.85 8.84
CA GLY A 672 -19.81 19.11 8.26
C GLY A 672 -19.80 19.69 6.83
N GLY A 673 -18.64 19.95 6.24
CA GLY A 673 -18.53 20.56 4.91
C GLY A 673 -17.76 19.72 3.90
N ALA A 674 -18.14 19.82 2.63
CA ALA A 674 -17.49 19.18 1.50
C ALA A 674 -15.97 19.34 1.47
N LEU A 675 -15.47 20.58 1.49
CA LEU A 675 -14.05 20.90 1.31
C LEU A 675 -13.29 21.11 2.64
N THR A 676 -13.94 20.83 3.77
CA THR A 676 -13.28 20.77 5.09
C THR A 676 -13.09 19.32 5.56
N THR A 677 -13.68 18.37 4.83
CA THR A 677 -13.48 16.94 4.99
C THR A 677 -12.23 16.54 4.19
N SER A 678 -11.47 15.59 4.73
CA SER A 678 -10.35 14.95 4.02
C SER A 678 -10.61 13.44 4.00
N TRP A 679 -10.19 12.78 2.93
CA TRP A 679 -10.24 11.32 2.78
C TRP A 679 -8.82 10.77 2.71
N ALA A 680 -8.67 9.46 2.76
CA ALA A 680 -7.39 8.77 2.62
C ALA A 680 -7.60 7.53 1.75
N GLN A 681 -7.43 7.73 0.44
CA GLN A 681 -7.62 6.72 -0.59
C GLN A 681 -9.00 6.03 -0.51
N PRO A 682 -10.11 6.78 -0.71
CA PRO A 682 -11.44 6.19 -0.72
C PRO A 682 -11.53 5.18 -1.86
N SER A 683 -11.94 3.94 -1.55
CA SER A 683 -11.88 2.82 -2.50
C SER A 683 -13.17 2.02 -2.60
N GLY A 684 -14.14 2.28 -1.72
CA GLY A 684 -15.45 1.62 -1.74
C GLY A 684 -16.58 2.59 -1.46
N LEU A 685 -17.65 2.55 -2.27
CA LEU A 685 -18.83 3.39 -2.07
C LEU A 685 -20.11 2.56 -2.03
N SER A 686 -21.04 2.95 -1.15
CA SER A 686 -22.39 2.37 -1.15
C SER A 686 -23.44 3.40 -0.73
N LEU A 687 -24.51 3.53 -1.50
CA LEU A 687 -25.62 4.42 -1.17
C LEU A 687 -26.39 3.85 0.03
N ALA A 688 -26.58 4.67 1.06
CA ALA A 688 -27.42 4.30 2.19
C ALA A 688 -28.89 4.11 1.74
N PRO A 689 -29.68 3.23 2.38
CA PRO A 689 -31.05 2.95 1.95
C PRO A 689 -31.98 4.17 1.95
N ASP A 690 -31.68 5.19 2.77
CA ASP A 690 -32.42 6.45 2.81
C ASP A 690 -32.16 7.36 1.59
N GLY A 691 -31.12 7.07 0.80
CA GLY A 691 -30.69 7.86 -0.34
C GLY A 691 -30.09 9.23 0.03
N GLN A 692 -29.81 9.50 1.30
CA GLN A 692 -29.33 10.79 1.80
C GLN A 692 -27.81 10.81 2.01
N SER A 693 -27.16 9.66 1.98
CA SER A 693 -25.73 9.54 2.30
C SER A 693 -25.07 8.35 1.60
N LEU A 694 -23.75 8.37 1.52
CA LEU A 694 -22.94 7.23 1.12
C LEU A 694 -22.17 6.68 2.31
N PHE A 695 -21.98 5.37 2.37
CA PHE A 695 -20.90 4.76 3.14
C PHE A 695 -19.64 4.71 2.27
N VAL A 696 -18.50 5.03 2.87
CA VAL A 696 -17.20 5.10 2.22
C VAL A 696 -16.23 4.18 2.97
N ALA A 697 -15.65 3.21 2.26
CA ALA A 697 -14.45 2.52 2.71
C ALA A 697 -13.24 3.42 2.39
N ASP A 698 -12.65 3.98 3.43
CA ASP A 698 -11.52 4.91 3.36
C ASP A 698 -10.26 4.14 3.75
N SER A 699 -9.55 3.65 2.73
CA SER A 699 -8.68 2.48 2.86
C SER A 699 -7.39 2.79 3.62
N GLU A 700 -6.71 3.89 3.29
CA GLU A 700 -5.43 4.27 3.90
C GLU A 700 -5.59 4.77 5.33
N SER A 701 -6.78 5.24 5.71
CA SER A 701 -7.13 5.55 7.10
C SER A 701 -7.65 4.33 7.88
N SER A 702 -7.92 3.22 7.18
CA SER A 702 -8.55 2.01 7.73
C SER A 702 -9.85 2.31 8.47
N THR A 703 -10.72 3.10 7.83
CA THR A 703 -12.01 3.49 8.39
C THR A 703 -13.18 3.18 7.46
N VAL A 704 -14.37 3.05 8.06
CA VAL A 704 -15.64 3.22 7.33
C VAL A 704 -16.27 4.50 7.84
N ARG A 705 -16.71 5.33 6.90
CA ARG A 705 -17.22 6.69 7.16
C ARG A 705 -18.50 6.93 6.35
N ARG A 706 -19.33 7.85 6.82
CA ARG A 706 -20.56 8.29 6.14
C ARG A 706 -20.34 9.65 5.49
N LEU A 707 -20.72 9.80 4.23
CA LEU A 707 -20.71 11.04 3.47
C LEU A 707 -22.16 11.51 3.31
N ASP A 708 -22.49 12.69 3.82
CA ASP A 708 -23.80 13.31 3.66
C ASP A 708 -23.95 13.93 2.27
N LEU A 709 -24.99 13.56 1.52
CA LEU A 709 -25.17 14.01 0.12
C LEU A 709 -25.74 15.44 0.00
N ALA A 710 -26.28 16.01 1.08
CA ALA A 710 -26.78 17.39 1.06
C ALA A 710 -25.66 18.41 1.29
N THR A 711 -24.68 18.08 2.13
CA THR A 711 -23.62 18.98 2.60
C THR A 711 -22.24 18.63 2.04
N GLY A 712 -22.04 17.38 1.59
CA GLY A 712 -20.74 16.83 1.24
C GLY A 712 -19.84 16.53 2.46
N GLY A 713 -20.35 16.68 3.69
CA GLY A 713 -19.58 16.44 4.91
C GLY A 713 -19.36 14.96 5.22
N GLY A 714 -18.19 14.63 5.78
CA GLY A 714 -17.85 13.29 6.25
C GLY A 714 -18.05 13.12 7.76
N GLN A 715 -18.59 11.98 8.17
CA GLN A 715 -18.79 11.55 9.56
C GLN A 715 -18.14 10.18 9.81
N ALA A 716 -17.49 10.00 10.96
CA ALA A 716 -16.91 8.72 11.34
C ALA A 716 -17.99 7.68 11.65
N CYS A 717 -17.78 6.42 11.22
CA CYS A 717 -18.54 5.28 11.71
C CYS A 717 -17.66 4.40 12.59
N VAL A 718 -16.63 3.76 12.01
CA VAL A 718 -15.72 2.85 12.72
C VAL A 718 -14.29 2.94 12.21
N GLY A 719 -13.32 2.55 13.05
CA GLY A 719 -11.91 2.50 12.71
C GLY A 719 -11.16 3.83 12.84
N GLY A 720 -9.84 3.75 12.68
CA GLY A 720 -8.94 4.89 12.60
C GLY A 720 -8.76 5.65 13.91
N ASP A 721 -7.90 6.68 13.86
CA ASP A 721 -7.61 7.54 14.99
C ASP A 721 -8.72 8.60 15.18
N PRO A 722 -9.37 8.66 16.36
CA PRO A 722 -10.44 9.62 16.62
C PRO A 722 -9.92 11.01 16.99
N MET A 723 -8.63 11.15 17.31
CA MET A 723 -8.03 12.39 17.82
C MET A 723 -7.14 13.08 16.80
N PHE A 724 -6.37 12.31 16.02
CA PHE A 724 -5.38 12.84 15.10
C PHE A 724 -5.67 12.41 13.67
N SER A 725 -6.27 13.31 12.89
CA SER A 725 -6.61 13.05 11.49
C SER A 725 -5.43 12.69 10.59
N ASP A 726 -4.21 13.12 10.97
CA ASP A 726 -2.98 12.79 10.24
C ASP A 726 -2.45 11.38 10.57
N ASN A 727 -2.99 10.71 11.59
CA ASN A 727 -2.56 9.37 11.96
C ASN A 727 -3.27 8.32 11.08
N LEU A 728 -2.61 7.93 10.01
CA LEU A 728 -3.05 6.89 9.07
C LEU A 728 -2.54 5.49 9.43
N PHE A 729 -2.03 5.29 10.66
CA PHE A 729 -1.39 4.05 11.11
C PHE A 729 -2.16 3.34 12.23
N ARG A 730 -3.40 3.75 12.51
CA ARG A 730 -4.27 3.05 13.47
C ARG A 730 -5.15 2.05 12.75
N PHE A 731 -4.58 0.87 12.53
CA PHE A 731 -5.21 -0.27 11.87
C PHE A 731 -5.06 -1.55 12.70
N GLY A 732 -5.72 -2.62 12.30
CA GLY A 732 -5.66 -3.94 12.95
C GLY A 732 -6.93 -4.74 12.72
N ASP A 733 -7.10 -5.85 13.42
CA ASP A 733 -8.29 -6.71 13.33
C ASP A 733 -8.99 -6.79 14.69
N LYS A 734 -9.90 -5.85 14.96
CA LYS A 734 -10.64 -5.82 16.22
C LYS A 734 -12.08 -5.42 16.00
N ASP A 735 -13.00 -6.29 16.41
CA ASP A 735 -14.43 -5.96 16.47
C ASP A 735 -14.71 -5.02 17.66
N GLY A 736 -15.73 -4.18 17.55
CA GLY A 736 -16.00 -3.17 18.57
C GLY A 736 -16.94 -2.07 18.11
N SER A 737 -16.89 -0.93 18.81
CA SER A 737 -17.68 0.26 18.47
C SER A 737 -16.79 1.45 18.14
N GLY A 738 -17.20 2.27 17.17
CA GLY A 738 -16.48 3.49 16.82
C GLY A 738 -15.01 3.24 16.50
N SER A 739 -14.14 4.05 17.10
CA SER A 739 -12.69 3.95 16.93
C SER A 739 -12.02 2.85 17.79
N ASP A 740 -12.77 2.15 18.65
CA ASP A 740 -12.25 0.97 19.36
C ASP A 740 -12.19 -0.26 18.46
N ALA A 741 -13.02 -0.28 17.42
CA ALA A 741 -12.90 -1.24 16.33
C ALA A 741 -11.70 -0.89 15.45
N LEU A 742 -11.01 -1.91 14.94
CA LEU A 742 -9.89 -1.78 14.03
C LEU A 742 -10.19 -2.57 12.75
N LEU A 743 -9.86 -1.93 11.63
CA LEU A 743 -9.88 -2.49 10.28
C LEU A 743 -8.47 -2.40 9.69
N GLN A 744 -8.24 -3.07 8.57
CA GLN A 744 -6.99 -2.98 7.82
C GLN A 744 -7.29 -2.90 6.33
N HIS A 745 -7.09 -1.69 5.79
CA HIS A 745 -7.24 -1.38 4.37
C HIS A 745 -8.55 -1.92 3.73
N PRO A 746 -9.74 -1.53 4.25
CA PRO A 746 -11.01 -1.97 3.70
C PRO A 746 -11.21 -1.39 2.30
N LEU A 747 -11.64 -2.22 1.34
CA LEU A 747 -11.77 -1.82 -0.08
C LEU A 747 -13.21 -1.75 -0.57
N ALA A 748 -14.16 -2.37 0.13
CA ALA A 748 -15.57 -2.33 -0.26
C ALA A 748 -16.52 -2.22 0.92
N VAL A 749 -17.63 -1.54 0.66
CA VAL A 749 -18.81 -1.47 1.53
C VAL A 749 -20.06 -1.77 0.73
N LEU A 750 -21.04 -2.41 1.34
CA LEU A 750 -22.35 -2.66 0.76
C LEU A 750 -23.44 -2.44 1.80
N ALA A 751 -24.21 -1.36 1.65
CA ALA A 751 -25.39 -1.11 2.46
C ALA A 751 -26.51 -2.07 2.06
N ARG A 752 -27.15 -2.68 3.06
CA ARG A 752 -28.29 -3.58 2.88
C ARG A 752 -29.60 -2.84 3.12
N PRO A 753 -30.74 -3.36 2.60
CA PRO A 753 -32.06 -2.77 2.83
C PRO A 753 -32.46 -2.63 4.31
N ASP A 754 -31.89 -3.44 5.20
CA ASP A 754 -32.15 -3.38 6.64
C ASP A 754 -31.30 -2.31 7.38
N GLY A 755 -30.52 -1.52 6.64
CA GLY A 755 -29.70 -0.43 7.18
C GLY A 755 -28.31 -0.85 7.66
N LYS A 756 -28.01 -2.16 7.71
CA LYS A 756 -26.65 -2.64 8.04
C LYS A 756 -25.73 -2.54 6.84
N VAL A 757 -24.42 -2.49 7.10
CA VAL A 757 -23.39 -2.35 6.07
C VAL A 757 -22.42 -3.51 6.15
N ILE A 758 -22.16 -4.14 5.02
CA ILE A 758 -21.16 -5.20 4.91
C ILE A 758 -19.87 -4.55 4.46
N VAL A 759 -18.77 -4.90 5.12
CA VAL A 759 -17.44 -4.34 4.88
C VAL A 759 -16.53 -5.47 4.44
N ALA A 760 -15.85 -5.30 3.31
CA ALA A 760 -14.72 -6.14 2.93
C ALA A 760 -13.47 -5.54 3.60
N ASP A 761 -13.09 -6.13 4.72
CA ASP A 761 -11.92 -5.76 5.51
C ASP A 761 -10.70 -6.49 4.94
N SER A 762 -10.19 -5.96 3.84
CA SER A 762 -9.44 -6.70 2.82
C SER A 762 -8.16 -7.32 3.36
N TYR A 763 -7.34 -6.53 4.07
CA TYR A 763 -6.04 -7.00 4.56
C TYR A 763 -6.17 -7.85 5.83
N ASN A 764 -7.30 -7.76 6.53
CA ASN A 764 -7.66 -8.75 7.55
C ASN A 764 -8.30 -10.01 6.96
N HIS A 765 -8.54 -10.07 5.65
CA HIS A 765 -9.14 -11.22 4.95
C HIS A 765 -10.51 -11.62 5.51
N ARG A 766 -11.33 -10.64 5.86
CA ARG A 766 -12.64 -10.83 6.49
C ARG A 766 -13.75 -10.06 5.79
N LEU A 767 -14.95 -10.62 5.92
CA LEU A 767 -16.19 -9.85 5.79
C LEU A 767 -16.63 -9.44 7.19
N LYS A 768 -17.00 -8.17 7.36
CA LYS A 768 -17.53 -7.64 8.61
C LYS A 768 -18.92 -7.02 8.39
N GLU A 769 -19.74 -7.01 9.43
CA GLU A 769 -21.06 -6.36 9.44
C GLU A 769 -21.00 -5.18 10.41
N LEU A 770 -21.23 -3.98 9.89
CA LEU A 770 -21.39 -2.72 10.61
C LEU A 770 -22.90 -2.45 10.82
N ASP A 771 -23.25 -2.11 12.05
CA ASP A 771 -24.51 -1.46 12.40
C ASP A 771 -24.26 0.06 12.54
N PRO A 772 -24.71 0.89 11.58
CA PRO A 772 -24.50 2.34 11.63
C PRO A 772 -25.29 3.05 12.74
N ALA A 773 -26.33 2.43 13.31
CA ALA A 773 -27.12 3.05 14.37
C ALA A 773 -26.36 3.07 15.69
N THR A 774 -25.58 2.02 15.95
CA THR A 774 -24.75 1.88 17.15
C THR A 774 -23.26 2.06 16.88
N ASN A 775 -22.87 2.25 15.60
CA ASN A 775 -21.48 2.23 15.15
C ASN A 775 -20.72 1.00 15.66
N THR A 776 -21.37 -0.17 15.70
CA THR A 776 -20.74 -1.42 16.11
C THR A 776 -20.42 -2.26 14.89
N ILE A 777 -19.22 -2.83 14.83
CA ILE A 777 -18.79 -3.71 13.75
C ILE A 777 -18.33 -5.05 14.33
N ARG A 778 -18.72 -6.12 13.64
CA ARG A 778 -18.39 -7.50 14.01
C ARG A 778 -17.97 -8.32 12.80
N THR A 779 -17.14 -9.32 13.01
CA THR A 779 -16.76 -10.29 12.00
C THR A 779 -17.94 -11.17 11.60
N LEU A 780 -18.13 -11.30 10.29
CA LEU A 780 -19.17 -12.12 9.67
C LEU A 780 -18.58 -13.43 9.13
N ALA A 781 -17.49 -13.35 8.37
CA ALA A 781 -16.80 -14.49 7.77
C ALA A 781 -15.32 -14.22 7.53
N GLY A 782 -14.53 -15.28 7.40
CA GLY A 782 -13.09 -15.21 7.17
C GLY A 782 -12.29 -15.51 8.45
N SER A 783 -11.21 -16.28 8.32
CA SER A 783 -10.40 -16.74 9.46
C SER A 783 -9.44 -15.67 10.00
N GLY A 784 -9.17 -14.62 9.23
CA GLY A 784 -8.08 -13.68 9.51
C GLY A 784 -6.74 -14.07 8.85
N THR A 785 -6.70 -15.16 8.08
CA THR A 785 -5.49 -15.63 7.40
C THR A 785 -5.79 -15.78 5.92
N ALA A 786 -4.90 -15.26 5.07
CA ALA A 786 -5.01 -15.39 3.63
C ALA A 786 -5.15 -16.87 3.23
N GLY A 787 -6.14 -17.16 2.41
CA GLY A 787 -6.31 -18.51 1.86
C GLY A 787 -7.66 -18.69 1.20
N TYR A 788 -7.93 -19.93 0.78
CA TYR A 788 -9.15 -20.28 0.08
C TYR A 788 -9.84 -21.48 0.75
N ARG A 789 -11.01 -21.23 1.35
CA ARG A 789 -11.83 -22.27 1.97
C ARG A 789 -13.28 -21.82 2.09
N ASP A 790 -14.21 -22.65 1.63
CA ASP A 790 -15.63 -22.49 1.90
C ASP A 790 -15.96 -22.87 3.36
N GLY A 791 -16.93 -22.20 3.96
CA GLY A 791 -17.27 -22.45 5.37
C GLY A 791 -18.17 -21.37 5.98
N SER A 792 -18.49 -21.54 7.26
CA SER A 792 -19.25 -20.56 8.05
C SER A 792 -18.33 -19.79 8.99
N GLY A 793 -18.62 -18.51 9.23
CA GLY A 793 -17.86 -17.68 10.15
C GLY A 793 -16.35 -17.71 9.88
N THR A 794 -15.57 -17.98 10.92
CA THR A 794 -14.10 -18.00 10.88
C THR A 794 -13.50 -19.27 10.27
N THR A 795 -14.31 -20.27 9.90
CA THR A 795 -13.82 -21.46 9.18
C THR A 795 -13.62 -21.20 7.69
N ALA A 796 -14.31 -20.21 7.13
CA ALA A 796 -14.09 -19.77 5.76
C ALA A 796 -12.77 -19.00 5.65
N GLN A 797 -12.11 -19.08 4.50
CA GLN A 797 -10.91 -18.30 4.19
C GLN A 797 -11.13 -17.49 2.92
N LEU A 798 -10.61 -16.27 2.96
CA LEU A 798 -10.60 -15.27 1.89
C LEU A 798 -9.15 -14.78 1.73
N SER A 799 -8.86 -14.09 0.64
CA SER A 799 -7.58 -13.40 0.44
C SER A 799 -7.82 -12.07 -0.29
N GLU A 800 -7.66 -10.98 0.46
CA GLU A 800 -7.88 -9.59 0.01
C GLU A 800 -9.19 -9.38 -0.77
N PRO A 801 -10.37 -9.64 -0.17
CA PRO A 801 -11.63 -9.37 -0.83
C PRO A 801 -11.79 -7.86 -1.09
N ALA A 802 -12.06 -7.47 -2.34
CA ALA A 802 -12.06 -6.05 -2.73
C ALA A 802 -13.40 -5.52 -3.28
N GLY A 803 -14.36 -6.40 -3.54
CA GLY A 803 -15.63 -6.07 -4.17
C GLY A 803 -16.83 -6.76 -3.54
N LEU A 804 -17.95 -6.05 -3.42
CA LEU A 804 -19.20 -6.55 -2.86
C LEU A 804 -20.38 -6.13 -3.73
N ALA A 805 -21.34 -7.02 -3.94
CA ALA A 805 -22.64 -6.70 -4.54
C ALA A 805 -23.76 -7.49 -3.87
N ALA A 806 -24.98 -6.97 -3.92
CA ALA A 806 -26.15 -7.72 -3.50
C ALA A 806 -26.43 -8.87 -4.48
N GLY A 807 -26.84 -10.03 -3.99
CA GLY A 807 -27.25 -11.17 -4.80
C GLY A 807 -28.72 -11.55 -4.58
N PRO A 808 -29.24 -12.51 -5.34
CA PRO A 808 -30.60 -13.01 -5.17
C PRO A 808 -30.84 -13.52 -3.74
N GLY A 809 -32.05 -13.35 -3.22
CA GLY A 809 -32.43 -13.83 -1.89
C GLY A 809 -31.72 -13.14 -0.72
N GLY A 810 -31.10 -11.98 -0.95
CA GLY A 810 -30.35 -11.23 0.06
C GLY A 810 -28.92 -11.76 0.29
N THR A 811 -28.45 -12.67 -0.57
CA THR A 811 -27.04 -13.09 -0.58
C THR A 811 -26.11 -11.92 -0.89
N ILE A 812 -24.82 -12.07 -0.61
CA ILE A 812 -23.78 -11.08 -0.90
C ILE A 812 -22.75 -11.75 -1.79
N ILE A 813 -22.54 -11.17 -2.97
CA ILE A 813 -21.50 -11.56 -3.92
C ILE A 813 -20.20 -10.86 -3.53
N VAL A 814 -19.11 -11.59 -3.51
CA VAL A 814 -17.81 -11.13 -3.03
C VAL A 814 -16.74 -11.43 -4.08
N CYS A 815 -15.99 -10.40 -4.47
CA CYS A 815 -14.75 -10.59 -5.23
C CYS A 815 -13.63 -10.94 -4.27
N ASP A 816 -13.19 -12.21 -4.29
CA ASP A 816 -12.10 -12.73 -3.48
C ASP A 816 -10.81 -12.66 -4.30
N THR A 817 -10.25 -11.44 -4.32
CA THR A 817 -9.34 -10.93 -5.36
C THR A 817 -8.10 -11.81 -5.55
N ASN A 818 -7.35 -12.08 -4.48
CA ASN A 818 -6.11 -12.85 -4.59
C ASN A 818 -6.36 -14.33 -4.88
N ASN A 819 -7.53 -14.85 -4.50
CA ASN A 819 -7.95 -16.18 -4.89
C ASN A 819 -8.49 -16.24 -6.33
N SER A 820 -8.60 -15.11 -7.03
CA SER A 820 -9.14 -14.97 -8.39
C SER A 820 -10.51 -15.66 -8.56
N ARG A 821 -11.41 -15.46 -7.58
CA ARG A 821 -12.70 -16.15 -7.48
C ARG A 821 -13.84 -15.20 -7.07
N ILE A 822 -15.06 -15.64 -7.35
CA ILE A 822 -16.28 -15.04 -6.81
C ILE A 822 -16.83 -15.94 -5.70
N ARG A 823 -17.12 -15.34 -4.54
CA ARG A 823 -17.70 -16.02 -3.38
C ARG A 823 -19.12 -15.49 -3.13
N VAL A 824 -19.92 -16.29 -2.45
CA VAL A 824 -21.31 -15.94 -2.09
C VAL A 824 -21.47 -16.18 -0.61
N TRP A 825 -21.76 -15.09 0.12
CA TRP A 825 -22.21 -15.17 1.49
C TRP A 825 -23.74 -15.24 1.53
N ASP A 826 -24.25 -16.30 2.14
CA ASP A 826 -25.67 -16.47 2.37
C ASP A 826 -26.04 -16.12 3.82
N PRO A 827 -26.82 -15.05 4.06
CA PRO A 827 -27.22 -14.68 5.42
C PRO A 827 -28.17 -15.70 6.07
N ALA A 828 -28.93 -16.49 5.31
CA ALA A 828 -29.84 -17.48 5.86
C ALA A 828 -29.09 -18.67 6.45
N THR A 829 -28.05 -19.14 5.75
CA THR A 829 -27.22 -20.27 6.21
C THR A 829 -25.96 -19.83 6.95
N GLN A 830 -25.65 -18.53 6.97
CA GLN A 830 -24.41 -17.96 7.52
C GLN A 830 -23.15 -18.65 6.96
N ARG A 831 -23.18 -18.94 5.65
CA ARG A 831 -22.12 -19.68 4.96
C ARG A 831 -21.56 -18.88 3.81
N LEU A 832 -20.23 -18.85 3.73
CA LEU A 832 -19.48 -18.43 2.55
C LEU A 832 -19.22 -19.64 1.66
N SER A 833 -19.60 -19.53 0.40
CA SER A 833 -19.44 -20.57 -0.62
C SER A 833 -18.82 -20.00 -1.89
N THR A 834 -18.28 -20.86 -2.74
CA THR A 834 -17.73 -20.43 -4.04
C THR A 834 -18.78 -20.47 -5.13
N LEU A 835 -18.86 -19.40 -5.93
CA LEU A 835 -19.64 -19.39 -7.16
C LEU A 835 -18.78 -19.93 -8.30
N GLU A 836 -19.08 -21.14 -8.74
CA GLU A 836 -18.36 -21.76 -9.86
C GLU A 836 -18.74 -21.10 -11.19
N LEU A 837 -17.75 -20.52 -11.86
CA LEU A 837 -17.94 -19.87 -13.15
C LEU A 837 -17.86 -20.90 -14.28
N GLN A 838 -18.82 -20.85 -15.21
CA GLN A 838 -18.98 -21.84 -16.27
C GLN A 838 -18.86 -21.18 -17.63
N GLY A 839 -17.96 -21.71 -18.47
CA GLY A 839 -17.82 -21.29 -19.86
C GLY A 839 -17.23 -19.89 -20.06
N VAL A 840 -16.60 -19.30 -19.04
CA VAL A 840 -15.91 -18.02 -19.18
C VAL A 840 -14.63 -18.24 -20.01
N PRO A 841 -14.52 -17.64 -21.20
CA PRO A 841 -13.34 -17.82 -22.04
C PRO A 841 -12.13 -17.07 -21.44
N PRO A 842 -10.89 -17.50 -21.74
CA PRO A 842 -9.73 -16.68 -21.45
C PRO A 842 -9.89 -15.29 -22.09
N PRO A 843 -9.20 -14.25 -21.59
CA PRO A 843 -9.18 -12.96 -22.26
C PRO A 843 -8.74 -13.18 -23.71
N ARG A 844 -9.37 -12.46 -24.64
CA ARG A 844 -8.98 -12.47 -26.04
C ARG A 844 -7.67 -11.70 -26.14
N ARG A 845 -6.56 -12.34 -25.76
CA ARG A 845 -5.22 -11.81 -25.96
C ARG A 845 -5.00 -11.78 -27.47
N SER A 846 -5.46 -10.74 -28.13
CA SER A 846 -5.12 -10.50 -29.52
C SER A 846 -3.60 -10.54 -29.60
N PRO A 847 -3.00 -11.47 -30.37
CA PRO A 847 -1.57 -11.42 -30.69
C PRO A 847 -1.19 -10.08 -31.33
N ASP A 848 -2.19 -9.40 -31.89
CA ASP A 848 -2.18 -8.07 -32.50
C ASP A 848 -3.07 -7.05 -31.75
N GLY A 849 -3.19 -7.16 -30.42
CA GLY A 849 -3.70 -6.01 -29.65
C GLY A 849 -2.90 -4.77 -30.05
N PRO A 850 -3.51 -3.56 -30.14
CA PRO A 850 -2.75 -2.37 -30.52
C PRO A 850 -1.52 -2.34 -29.62
N PRO A 851 -0.28 -2.22 -30.16
CA PRO A 851 0.92 -2.30 -29.34
C PRO A 851 0.74 -1.39 -28.13
N ALA A 852 1.23 -1.77 -26.95
CA ALA A 852 1.27 -0.86 -25.81
C ALA A 852 2.05 0.40 -26.26
N GLY A 853 1.31 1.46 -26.62
CA GLY A 853 1.80 2.56 -27.48
C GLY A 853 0.93 2.94 -28.70
N ALA A 854 -0.18 2.24 -28.97
CA ALA A 854 -1.17 2.60 -29.98
C ALA A 854 -2.41 3.25 -29.35
N ALA A 855 -2.15 4.24 -28.49
CA ALA A 855 -2.90 5.49 -28.62
C ALA A 855 -2.36 6.20 -29.88
N GLY A 856 -2.81 5.76 -31.05
CA GLY A 856 -2.22 6.14 -32.34
C GLY A 856 -3.26 6.72 -33.30
N ALA A 857 -3.70 7.95 -33.01
CA ALA A 857 -4.06 8.96 -34.00
C ALA A 857 -4.84 8.52 -35.27
N ALA A 858 -6.17 8.40 -35.19
CA ALA A 858 -7.00 8.44 -36.41
C ALA A 858 -8.47 8.83 -36.15
N VAL A 859 -8.73 10.04 -35.64
CA VAL A 859 -10.06 10.67 -35.85
C VAL A 859 -9.91 12.11 -36.32
N GLU A 860 -8.93 12.86 -35.80
CA GLU A 860 -8.63 14.22 -36.26
C GLU A 860 -7.12 14.44 -36.43
N PRO A 861 -6.66 15.36 -37.33
CA PRO A 861 -5.26 15.77 -37.37
C PRO A 861 -4.83 16.27 -35.98
N PRO A 862 -3.65 15.88 -35.46
CA PRO A 862 -3.17 16.38 -34.18
C PRO A 862 -3.20 17.92 -34.13
N PRO A 863 -3.53 18.54 -32.97
CA PRO A 863 -3.46 19.99 -32.83
C PRO A 863 -2.07 20.52 -33.21
N GLY A 864 -1.99 21.35 -34.26
CA GLY A 864 -0.73 21.90 -34.77
C GLY A 864 -0.12 21.17 -35.98
N ALA A 865 -0.68 20.02 -36.39
CA ALA A 865 -0.26 19.35 -37.63
C ALA A 865 -0.71 20.14 -38.86
N ALA A 866 0.17 20.28 -39.86
CA ALA A 866 -0.18 20.91 -41.12
C ALA A 866 -1.07 19.97 -41.94
N LEU A 867 -2.32 20.37 -42.21
CA LEU A 867 -3.26 19.57 -43.00
C LEU A 867 -3.19 19.93 -44.49
N VAL A 868 -2.86 18.95 -45.33
CA VAL A 868 -2.80 19.06 -46.78
C VAL A 868 -3.87 18.16 -47.39
N ARG A 869 -4.84 18.76 -48.09
CA ARG A 869 -5.89 17.99 -48.79
C ARG A 869 -5.54 17.85 -50.26
N ALA A 870 -5.63 16.63 -50.79
CA ALA A 870 -5.48 16.40 -52.22
C ALA A 870 -6.58 17.16 -53.00
N SER A 871 -6.20 17.73 -54.15
CA SER A 871 -7.06 18.61 -54.93
C SER A 871 -8.22 17.90 -55.62
N SER A 872 -8.17 16.58 -55.75
CA SER A 872 -9.20 15.78 -56.42
C SER A 872 -9.38 14.44 -55.72
N ALA A 873 -10.61 13.92 -55.80
CA ALA A 873 -10.93 12.61 -55.27
C ALA A 873 -10.44 11.49 -56.21
N VAL A 874 -9.91 10.42 -55.63
CA VAL A 874 -9.33 9.31 -56.37
C VAL A 874 -10.40 8.28 -56.68
N ALA A 875 -10.63 7.99 -57.97
CA ALA A 875 -11.59 6.98 -58.44
C ALA A 875 -10.93 5.65 -58.87
N ALA A 876 -9.61 5.53 -58.75
CA ALA A 876 -8.89 4.33 -59.17
C ALA A 876 -9.08 3.16 -58.19
N ALA A 877 -9.09 1.94 -58.74
CA ALA A 877 -9.19 0.70 -57.97
C ALA A 877 -7.89 0.38 -57.20
N SER A 878 -6.76 0.90 -57.65
CA SER A 878 -5.48 0.82 -56.95
C SER A 878 -4.62 2.04 -57.30
N GLY A 879 -3.56 2.25 -56.53
CA GLY A 879 -2.62 3.33 -56.81
C GLY A 879 -1.57 3.53 -55.74
N GLU A 880 -0.76 4.58 -55.93
CA GLU A 880 0.34 4.97 -55.05
C GLU A 880 0.07 6.36 -54.48
N LEU A 881 0.19 6.51 -53.17
CA LEU A 881 0.33 7.79 -52.49
C LEU A 881 1.83 8.07 -52.34
N ARG A 882 2.35 9.06 -53.07
CA ARG A 882 3.78 9.41 -53.05
C ARG A 882 3.99 10.62 -52.16
N LEU A 883 4.54 10.38 -50.97
CA LEU A 883 4.88 11.41 -50.00
C LEU A 883 6.21 12.07 -50.41
N SER A 884 6.22 13.40 -50.48
CA SER A 884 7.43 14.20 -50.74
C SER A 884 7.39 15.48 -49.91
N ILE A 885 8.11 15.47 -48.80
CA ILE A 885 8.13 16.57 -47.83
C ILE A 885 9.47 17.28 -47.92
N ALA A 886 9.51 18.46 -48.54
CA ALA A 886 10.73 19.22 -48.74
C ALA A 886 11.29 19.72 -47.40
N LEU A 887 12.56 19.41 -47.14
CA LEU A 887 13.30 19.90 -45.99
C LEU A 887 13.79 21.32 -46.27
N PRO A 888 13.92 22.20 -45.26
CA PRO A 888 14.53 23.51 -45.45
C PRO A 888 16.00 23.35 -45.89
N ALA A 889 16.52 24.35 -46.63
CA ALA A 889 17.91 24.30 -47.09
C ALA A 889 18.89 24.10 -45.91
N GLY A 890 19.75 23.08 -46.00
CA GLY A 890 20.74 22.75 -44.98
C GLY A 890 20.24 21.82 -43.86
N TYR A 891 18.98 21.40 -43.88
CA TYR A 891 18.42 20.44 -42.93
C TYR A 891 18.43 19.03 -43.49
N HIS A 892 18.60 18.04 -42.61
CA HIS A 892 18.51 16.62 -42.88
C HIS A 892 17.61 15.94 -41.84
N LEU A 893 17.05 14.77 -42.16
CA LEU A 893 16.34 13.93 -41.21
C LEU A 893 17.29 13.53 -40.09
N THR A 894 16.84 13.70 -38.85
CA THR A 894 17.67 13.49 -37.68
C THR A 894 18.03 12.00 -37.54
N PRO A 895 19.33 11.63 -37.59
CA PRO A 895 19.74 10.22 -37.47
C PRO A 895 19.31 9.64 -36.12
N GLY A 896 18.62 8.50 -36.13
CA GLY A 896 18.14 7.83 -34.92
C GLY A 896 16.80 8.34 -34.36
N ALA A 897 16.33 9.53 -34.77
CA ALA A 897 14.97 9.99 -34.50
C ALA A 897 14.07 9.53 -35.66
N ASN A 898 13.39 8.40 -35.47
CA ASN A 898 12.65 7.67 -36.50
C ASN A 898 11.49 8.50 -37.10
N SER A 899 11.79 9.34 -38.11
CA SER A 899 10.80 10.04 -38.92
C SER A 899 9.96 9.02 -39.66
N ARG A 900 8.64 9.10 -39.52
CA ARG A 900 7.73 8.03 -39.94
C ARG A 900 6.40 8.55 -40.47
N PHE A 901 5.68 7.69 -41.16
CA PHE A 901 4.30 7.92 -41.55
C PHE A 901 3.39 6.80 -41.04
N GLU A 902 2.13 7.14 -40.83
CA GLU A 902 1.03 6.24 -40.49
C GLU A 902 -0.15 6.56 -41.42
N ALA A 903 -0.66 5.56 -42.13
CA ALA A 903 -1.70 5.71 -43.15
C ALA A 903 -2.95 4.91 -42.75
N ALA A 904 -4.10 5.55 -42.80
CA ALA A 904 -5.38 4.99 -42.40
C ALA A 904 -6.48 5.33 -43.42
N VAL A 905 -7.54 4.53 -43.42
CA VAL A 905 -8.76 4.82 -44.18
C VAL A 905 -9.84 5.25 -43.20
N LEU A 906 -10.44 6.42 -43.40
CA LEU A 906 -11.49 6.99 -42.57
C LEU A 906 -12.85 6.89 -43.29
N GLY A 907 -13.88 6.43 -42.57
CA GLY A 907 -15.25 6.24 -43.08
C GLY A 907 -15.58 4.80 -43.51
N SER A 908 -16.80 4.57 -43.99
CA SER A 908 -17.31 3.24 -44.38
C SER A 908 -16.67 2.75 -45.67
N THR A 909 -15.53 2.07 -45.57
CA THR A 909 -14.89 1.43 -46.73
C THR A 909 -14.34 0.07 -46.37
N GLY A 910 -15.26 -0.87 -46.11
CA GLY A 910 -14.94 -2.30 -46.08
C GLY A 910 -14.45 -2.73 -47.47
N GLY A 911 -13.15 -2.59 -47.73
CA GLY A 911 -12.57 -2.97 -49.01
C GLY A 911 -11.29 -2.25 -49.42
N VAL A 912 -10.86 -1.18 -48.74
CA VAL A 912 -9.61 -0.48 -49.09
C VAL A 912 -8.46 -0.94 -48.22
N GLN A 913 -7.37 -1.41 -48.83
CA GLN A 913 -6.14 -1.84 -48.14
C GLN A 913 -4.99 -0.87 -48.42
N LEU A 914 -4.19 -0.57 -47.39
CA LEU A 914 -3.00 0.27 -47.46
C LEU A 914 -1.74 -0.57 -47.19
N GLN A 915 -0.72 -0.45 -48.04
CA GLN A 915 0.53 -1.19 -47.89
C GLN A 915 1.77 -0.33 -48.23
N PRO A 916 2.69 -0.12 -47.28
CA PRO A 916 2.55 -0.44 -45.86
C PRO A 916 1.60 0.58 -45.17
N GLY A 917 0.87 0.15 -44.14
CA GLY A 917 0.01 1.04 -43.34
C GLY A 917 0.80 1.99 -42.41
N ALA A 918 2.09 1.73 -42.19
CA ALA A 918 3.01 2.63 -41.51
C ALA A 918 4.45 2.31 -41.95
N GLY A 919 5.35 3.29 -41.88
CA GLY A 919 6.74 3.09 -42.29
C GLY A 919 7.62 4.31 -42.01
N SER A 920 8.93 4.17 -42.26
CA SER A 920 9.87 5.29 -42.10
C SER A 920 9.85 6.21 -43.33
N LEU A 921 10.07 7.50 -43.11
CA LEU A 921 10.39 8.47 -44.15
C LEU A 921 11.90 8.45 -44.39
N THR A 922 12.31 8.39 -45.66
CA THR A 922 13.72 8.40 -46.05
C THR A 922 14.04 9.63 -46.87
N GLU A 923 15.23 10.19 -46.70
CA GLU A 923 15.70 11.26 -47.57
C GLU A 923 15.78 10.76 -49.01
N ASP A 924 15.38 11.62 -49.95
CA ASP A 924 15.64 11.38 -51.36
C ASP A 924 17.15 11.40 -51.65
N SER A 925 17.53 10.96 -52.85
CA SER A 925 18.94 10.86 -53.26
C SER A 925 19.70 12.18 -53.16
N ASP A 926 19.00 13.31 -53.18
CA ASP A 926 19.56 14.66 -53.12
C ASP A 926 19.59 15.24 -51.70
N GLY A 927 19.03 14.54 -50.70
CA GLY A 927 18.94 14.99 -49.31
C GLY A 927 18.04 16.21 -49.11
N ARG A 928 17.11 16.47 -50.04
CA ARG A 928 16.27 17.68 -50.07
C ARG A 928 14.84 17.44 -49.62
N ALA A 929 14.37 16.19 -49.67
CA ALA A 929 13.03 15.85 -49.24
C ALA A 929 12.98 14.52 -48.49
N ALA A 930 12.10 14.45 -47.50
CA ALA A 930 11.70 13.21 -46.87
C ALA A 930 10.58 12.56 -47.70
N SER A 931 10.77 11.29 -48.08
CA SER A 931 9.89 10.59 -49.01
C SER A 931 9.51 9.20 -48.53
N ALA A 932 8.33 8.75 -48.94
CA ALA A 932 7.86 7.37 -48.82
C ALA A 932 6.69 7.12 -49.79
N VAL A 933 6.37 5.84 -50.02
CA VAL A 933 5.27 5.42 -50.89
C VAL A 933 4.32 4.53 -50.12
N VAL A 934 3.02 4.84 -50.20
CA VAL A 934 1.94 4.00 -49.66
C VAL A 934 1.09 3.51 -50.82
N LEU A 935 1.00 2.19 -51.00
CA LEU A 935 0.10 1.59 -51.99
C LEU A 935 -1.30 1.51 -51.41
N PHE A 936 -2.31 1.81 -52.22
CA PHE A 936 -3.70 1.54 -51.89
C PHE A 936 -4.33 0.61 -52.93
N SER A 937 -5.24 -0.27 -52.50
CA SER A 937 -6.02 -1.14 -53.40
C SER A 937 -7.43 -1.34 -52.87
N ARG A 938 -8.40 -1.54 -53.76
CA ARG A 938 -9.82 -1.77 -53.45
C ARG A 938 -10.23 -3.20 -53.82
N GLN A 939 -10.93 -3.89 -52.93
CA GLN A 939 -11.48 -5.23 -53.16
C GLN A 939 -12.56 -5.20 -54.25
N ALA A 940 -12.60 -6.22 -55.11
CA ALA A 940 -13.59 -6.33 -56.18
C ALA A 940 -15.00 -6.49 -55.60
N GLY A 941 -15.93 -5.62 -56.01
CA GLY A 941 -17.33 -5.62 -55.54
C GLY A 941 -17.70 -4.53 -54.53
N SER A 942 -16.75 -3.71 -54.05
CA SER A 942 -17.06 -2.54 -53.20
C SER A 942 -17.44 -1.33 -54.07
N SER A 943 -18.72 -1.22 -54.44
CA SER A 943 -19.22 -0.11 -55.29
C SER A 943 -19.65 1.16 -54.54
N ASP A 944 -19.65 1.16 -53.20
CA ASP A 944 -20.28 2.23 -52.44
C ASP A 944 -19.25 3.20 -51.81
N GLY A 945 -19.03 4.31 -52.53
CA GLY A 945 -19.08 5.70 -52.03
C GLY A 945 -18.24 6.18 -50.83
N SER A 946 -17.42 7.21 -51.08
CA SER A 946 -16.83 8.21 -50.15
C SER A 946 -16.14 7.69 -48.88
N GLY A 947 -14.84 7.40 -49.00
CA GLY A 947 -13.91 7.29 -47.87
C GLY A 947 -12.80 8.34 -47.98
N LEU A 948 -11.98 8.46 -46.94
CA LEU A 948 -10.84 9.37 -46.91
C LEU A 948 -9.57 8.59 -46.57
N LEU A 949 -8.59 8.55 -47.47
CA LEU A 949 -7.26 8.06 -47.11
C LEU A 949 -6.54 9.19 -46.37
N ARG A 950 -6.10 8.92 -45.15
CA ARG A 950 -5.31 9.86 -44.35
C ARG A 950 -3.91 9.32 -44.15
N VAL A 951 -2.89 10.17 -44.33
CA VAL A 951 -1.49 9.84 -44.03
C VAL A 951 -0.91 10.88 -43.09
N LEU A 952 -0.63 10.51 -41.85
CA LEU A 952 0.04 11.34 -40.86
C LEU A 952 1.55 11.09 -40.92
N CYS A 953 2.32 12.13 -41.20
CA CYS A 953 3.77 12.12 -41.24
C CYS A 953 4.33 12.87 -40.03
N LYS A 954 5.27 12.25 -39.31
CA LYS A 954 6.00 12.81 -38.17
C LYS A 954 7.47 12.95 -38.58
N LEU A 955 7.94 14.20 -38.69
CA LEU A 955 9.29 14.50 -39.19
C LEU A 955 10.14 15.11 -38.08
N TYR A 956 11.30 14.52 -37.86
CA TYR A 956 12.39 15.05 -37.05
C TYR A 956 13.53 15.43 -37.99
N PHE A 957 13.88 16.71 -38.05
CA PHE A 957 14.86 17.23 -38.98
C PHE A 957 15.73 18.30 -38.31
N CYS A 958 17.01 18.35 -38.65
CA CYS A 958 17.97 19.26 -38.03
C CYS A 958 19.01 19.76 -39.03
N GLN A 959 19.60 20.91 -38.71
CA GLN A 959 20.82 21.37 -39.33
C GLN A 959 22.02 20.90 -38.51
N LEU A 960 23.14 20.63 -39.17
CA LEU A 960 24.35 20.13 -38.51
C LEU A 960 24.82 21.12 -37.42
N GLY A 961 24.79 20.71 -36.15
CA GLY A 961 25.18 21.53 -35.01
C GLY A 961 24.09 22.48 -34.47
N ASP A 962 22.84 22.34 -34.91
CA ASP A 962 21.71 23.20 -34.52
C ASP A 962 20.55 22.40 -33.87
N VAL A 963 19.53 23.09 -33.35
CA VAL A 963 18.39 22.46 -32.67
C VAL A 963 17.57 21.62 -33.66
N CYS A 964 17.25 20.37 -33.27
CA CYS A 964 16.37 19.50 -34.05
C CYS A 964 14.92 19.97 -33.95
N LEU A 965 14.25 20.07 -35.09
CA LEU A 965 12.86 20.50 -35.22
C LEU A 965 11.95 19.29 -35.40
N PHE A 966 10.73 19.41 -34.89
CA PHE A 966 9.66 18.44 -35.07
C PHE A 966 8.49 19.10 -35.77
N GLN A 967 7.98 18.46 -36.83
CA GLN A 967 6.79 18.90 -37.52
C GLN A 967 5.92 17.70 -37.89
N GLU A 968 4.62 17.84 -37.65
CA GLU A 968 3.61 16.90 -38.13
C GLU A 968 2.92 17.45 -39.38
N VAL A 969 2.70 16.57 -40.35
CA VAL A 969 2.01 16.87 -41.60
C VAL A 969 0.98 15.78 -41.85
N CYS A 970 -0.28 16.16 -42.03
CA CYS A 970 -1.38 15.24 -42.29
C CYS A 970 -1.85 15.42 -43.74
N PHE A 971 -1.88 14.35 -44.52
CA PHE A 971 -2.42 14.35 -45.87
C PHE A 971 -3.79 13.68 -45.92
N ASP A 972 -4.76 14.33 -46.55
CA ASP A 972 -6.13 13.87 -46.70
C ASP A 972 -6.44 13.68 -48.19
N VAL A 973 -6.72 12.45 -48.61
CA VAL A 973 -7.01 12.08 -50.01
C VAL A 973 -8.42 11.50 -50.11
N PRO A 974 -9.39 12.27 -50.63
CA PRO A 974 -10.76 11.80 -50.74
C PRO A 974 -10.85 10.67 -51.79
N LEU A 975 -11.70 9.68 -51.53
CA LEU A 975 -12.01 8.60 -52.47
C LEU A 975 -13.35 8.86 -53.15
N ALA A 976 -13.36 8.80 -54.48
CA ALA A 976 -14.58 8.77 -55.30
C ALA A 976 -14.98 7.32 -55.61
N ALA A 977 -16.20 7.11 -56.12
CA ALA A 977 -16.67 5.80 -56.57
C ALA A 977 -15.69 5.19 -57.59
N ALA A 978 -15.43 3.88 -57.48
CA ALA A 978 -14.47 3.21 -58.35
C ALA A 978 -15.02 3.16 -59.79
N ALA A 979 -14.24 3.64 -60.76
CA ALA A 979 -14.58 3.49 -62.18
C ALA A 979 -14.03 2.15 -62.69
N SER A 980 -14.87 1.35 -63.36
CA SER A 980 -14.57 -0.03 -63.78
C SER A 980 -13.39 -0.17 -64.74
N ASP A 981 -12.96 0.93 -65.38
CA ASP A 981 -11.83 0.99 -66.33
C ASP A 981 -10.69 1.93 -65.89
N ALA A 982 -10.64 2.35 -64.62
CA ALA A 982 -9.62 3.29 -64.16
C ALA A 982 -8.23 2.64 -64.01
N ALA A 983 -7.25 3.16 -64.75
CA ALA A 983 -5.83 2.84 -64.58
C ALA A 983 -5.36 3.17 -63.15
N SER A 984 -4.33 2.46 -62.68
CA SER A 984 -3.69 2.70 -61.37
C SER A 984 -3.32 4.17 -61.22
N ALA A 985 -3.73 4.81 -60.13
CA ALA A 985 -3.48 6.24 -59.90
C ALA A 985 -2.14 6.48 -59.17
N VAL A 986 -1.45 7.56 -59.51
CA VAL A 986 -0.33 8.07 -58.70
C VAL A 986 -0.76 9.42 -58.13
N VAL A 987 -0.83 9.50 -56.81
CA VAL A 987 -1.28 10.67 -56.06
C VAL A 987 -0.08 11.32 -55.40
N PRO A 988 0.44 12.45 -55.93
CA PRO A 988 1.54 13.18 -55.29
C PRO A 988 1.04 13.93 -54.06
N LEU A 989 1.71 13.72 -52.93
CA LEU A 989 1.42 14.33 -51.64
C LEU A 989 2.64 15.13 -51.18
N SER A 990 2.61 16.44 -51.44
CA SER A 990 3.76 17.31 -51.20
C SER A 990 3.50 18.34 -50.11
N PHE A 991 4.51 18.59 -49.27
CA PHE A 991 4.52 19.67 -48.28
C PHE A 991 5.93 20.26 -48.18
N ALA A 992 6.07 21.54 -47.86
CA ALA A 992 7.37 22.17 -47.63
C ALA A 992 7.48 22.59 -46.17
N LEU A 993 8.48 22.07 -45.47
CA LEU A 993 8.75 22.46 -44.08
C LEU A 993 9.30 23.88 -44.02
N SER A 994 9.01 24.57 -42.91
CA SER A 994 9.55 25.90 -42.60
C SER A 994 10.62 25.79 -41.52
N ALA A 995 11.74 26.50 -41.69
CA ALA A 995 12.78 26.63 -40.67
C ALA A 995 12.42 27.58 -39.52
N ARG A 996 11.24 28.22 -39.55
CA ARG A 996 10.76 29.10 -38.48
C ARG A 996 9.80 28.34 -37.58
N ALA A 997 10.18 28.13 -36.32
CA ALA A 997 9.24 27.76 -35.28
C ALA A 997 8.11 28.82 -35.24
N PRO A 998 6.82 28.43 -35.16
CA PRO A 998 5.77 29.39 -34.88
C PRO A 998 5.99 29.94 -33.46
N ALA A 999 6.29 31.23 -33.37
CA ALA A 999 6.26 31.95 -32.10
C ALA A 999 4.80 32.00 -31.62
N VAL A 1000 4.46 31.22 -30.60
CA VAL A 1000 3.22 31.41 -29.85
C VAL A 1000 3.42 32.64 -28.97
N THR A 1001 3.00 33.80 -29.44
CA THR A 1001 2.83 34.98 -28.59
C THR A 1001 1.62 34.76 -27.69
N LEU A 1002 1.87 34.44 -26.42
CA LEU A 1002 0.84 34.52 -25.38
C LEU A 1002 0.59 36.01 -25.08
N PRO A 1003 -0.65 36.53 -25.19
CA PRO A 1003 -0.94 37.86 -24.72
C PRO A 1003 -0.97 37.85 -23.18
N GLY A 1004 -0.04 38.55 -22.55
CA GLY A 1004 -0.14 38.97 -21.16
C GLY A 1004 0.73 38.27 -20.11
N LEU A 1005 2.00 37.97 -20.42
CA LEU A 1005 3.06 37.81 -19.41
C LEU A 1005 4.24 38.71 -19.75
#